data_AF-A0A158D0J4-F1
#
_entry.id   AF-A0A158D0J4-F1
#
_cell.length_a   1.000
_cell.length_b   1.000
_cell.length_c   1.000
_cell.angle_alpha   90.00
_cell.angle_beta   90.00
_cell.angle_gamma   90.00
#
_symmetry.space_group_name_H-M   'P 1'
#
loop_
_entity.id
_entity.type
_entity.pdbx_description
1 polymer ?
#
loop_
_entity_poly.entity_id
_entity_poly.type
_entity_poly.pdbx_seq_one_letter_code
_entity_poly.pdbx_strand_id
1 'polypeptide(L)'
;MNASSLDDDNQSGAPGASHTSSAARMPEVPIAPRVQKIVVAIHGIGNQLHSDTVRSVASRFGARYDPPLPVMPLGYFDIAGVGEVDVRQLDLPPGGPYTAEQRAFYSALGFAEVYWADIPREVVKQDDTLEESKAWGLSIVSRAQATYMLNVEERKLEPADFSLASGVVEEIVETVAVMQSLLSVAEKAGIFKFDLAPMLRDYVGDVQLVADFKQHRDTIVFRFHRVMERLVALVTARCDCAPEVYIVAHSEGTVISFLGILQALSTPTVTDPKDGKQAISTAWVQSLRGFMTIGSPIDKHILLWPKLWEGMTLKSEMQGEAVTQSERPGGPVTLPSRIKWRNYYDFGDPVGFALDTARAYLGHHGCQAFEFEPAHDIGFSRYWMPGKAHTDYWTDADVFGHFIENVVLGKNAAKAPENRRLRGIVSTAIPYLLSFALHLAAVFFIYKAVTASSDSGAGGSSTAPEFIYLTRSVFALACLLMGTTVAARIPRLVKARGARRTGAWLRWRIVALAAFAAGALIFWFVLLSGVAAFLASPFADLLHRDDADPVVGKAVFVLAGLICAISGWVAPRKPRVGRRILVALGALMMVLIVGVRLWGDLSGKPLWPVVLGGLFFLYAWWLAILIFDLAFVWHRYVRNSVALDTLRAWREDRRDAQPTPIMSMRGKPPK
;
A
#
# COMPACT_ATOMS: atom_id res chain seq x y z
N MET A 1 10.09 -57.12 0.13
CA MET A 1 11.16 -57.79 -0.62
C MET A 1 12.49 -57.19 -0.20
N ASN A 2 13.27 -58.04 0.46
CA ASN A 2 14.71 -58.07 0.73
C ASN A 2 15.45 -56.91 1.39
N ALA A 3 15.95 -57.26 2.58
CA ALA A 3 17.07 -56.71 3.31
C ALA A 3 18.42 -57.24 2.77
N SER A 4 19.51 -56.53 3.10
CA SER A 4 20.92 -56.96 3.27
C SER A 4 21.71 -55.68 3.57
N SER A 5 22.34 -55.38 4.72
CA SER A 5 23.31 -56.05 5.60
C SER A 5 24.70 -56.32 5.00
N LEU A 6 25.72 -56.06 5.82
CA LEU A 6 27.19 -56.28 5.74
C LEU A 6 27.98 -55.05 5.25
N ASP A 7 28.66 -54.29 6.12
CA ASP A 7 29.80 -54.56 7.04
C ASP A 7 31.14 -54.18 6.41
N ASP A 8 31.84 -53.26 7.09
CA ASP A 8 33.20 -53.39 7.62
C ASP A 8 34.16 -52.19 7.41
N ASP A 9 34.56 -51.66 8.56
CA ASP A 9 35.88 -51.17 8.97
C ASP A 9 36.81 -50.50 7.95
N ASN A 10 37.11 -49.22 8.20
CA ASN A 10 38.51 -48.86 8.40
C ASN A 10 38.70 -47.60 9.26
N GLN A 11 39.31 -47.80 10.43
CA GLN A 11 39.86 -46.74 11.28
C GLN A 11 41.14 -46.17 10.63
N SER A 12 41.27 -44.85 10.56
CA SER A 12 42.57 -44.19 10.78
C SER A 12 42.37 -42.73 11.15
N GLY A 13 43.07 -42.32 12.22
CA GLY A 13 42.80 -41.11 12.97
C GLY A 13 43.20 -39.79 12.31
N ALA A 14 42.63 -38.72 12.82
CA ALA A 14 43.16 -37.36 12.69
C ALA A 14 42.84 -36.58 13.99
N PRO A 15 43.76 -35.69 14.43
CA PRO A 15 43.79 -35.18 15.79
C PRO A 15 42.73 -34.11 16.04
N GLY A 16 42.15 -34.15 17.24
CA GLY A 16 41.31 -33.09 17.76
C GLY A 16 42.09 -31.79 17.90
N ALA A 17 41.85 -30.84 16.99
CA ALA A 17 42.16 -29.44 17.19
C ALA A 17 40.88 -28.75 17.68
N SER A 18 40.75 -28.60 19.01
CA SER A 18 39.81 -27.67 19.60
C SER A 18 40.25 -26.25 19.23
N HIS A 19 39.77 -25.74 18.09
CA HIS A 19 39.80 -24.32 17.81
C HIS A 19 38.82 -23.63 18.76
N THR A 20 39.29 -23.33 19.97
CA THR A 20 38.82 -22.20 20.76
C THR A 20 39.16 -20.94 19.96
N SER A 21 38.26 -20.60 19.03
CA SER A 21 38.22 -19.27 18.44
C SER A 21 37.95 -18.29 19.58
N SER A 22 39.04 -17.79 20.18
CA SER A 22 39.04 -16.62 21.03
C SER A 22 38.71 -15.45 20.11
N ALA A 23 37.42 -15.27 19.85
CA ALA A 23 36.90 -14.06 19.23
C ALA A 23 37.38 -12.92 20.13
N ALA A 24 38.32 -12.12 19.61
CA ALA A 24 38.80 -10.93 20.29
C ALA A 24 37.57 -10.13 20.71
N ARG A 25 37.36 -9.98 22.03
CA ARG A 25 36.34 -9.11 22.59
C ARG A 25 36.52 -7.76 21.92
N MET A 26 35.61 -7.40 21.02
CA MET A 26 35.58 -6.04 20.50
C MET A 26 35.51 -5.10 21.70
N PRO A 27 36.28 -4.00 21.71
CA PRO A 27 36.24 -3.06 22.81
C PRO A 27 34.78 -2.65 23.05
N GLU A 28 34.27 -2.93 24.25
CA GLU A 28 32.97 -2.47 24.70
C GLU A 28 32.99 -0.94 24.54
N VAL A 29 32.28 -0.43 23.54
CA VAL A 29 32.07 1.01 23.40
C VAL A 29 31.30 1.43 24.66
N PRO A 30 31.89 2.21 25.58
CA PRO A 30 31.25 2.53 26.84
C PRO A 30 30.04 3.42 26.54
N ILE A 31 28.85 2.87 26.75
CA ILE A 31 27.60 3.64 26.72
C ILE A 31 27.61 4.52 27.96
N ALA A 32 27.31 5.82 27.79
CA ALA A 32 27.39 6.75 28.91
C ALA A 32 26.38 6.35 30.01
N PRO A 33 26.72 6.50 31.30
CA PRO A 33 25.91 6.03 32.45
C PRO A 33 24.58 6.78 32.65
N ARG A 34 24.03 7.43 31.62
CA ARG A 34 22.90 8.38 31.71
C ARG A 34 21.71 8.05 30.84
N VAL A 35 21.68 6.93 30.09
CA VAL A 35 20.49 6.57 29.30
C VAL A 35 19.30 6.35 30.23
N GLN A 36 18.29 7.20 30.12
CA GLN A 36 17.03 7.13 30.87
C GLN A 36 15.83 6.92 29.95
N LYS A 37 15.92 7.36 28.69
CA LYS A 37 14.87 7.28 27.68
C LYS A 37 15.32 6.39 26.54
N ILE A 38 14.50 5.42 26.16
CA ILE A 38 14.78 4.46 25.08
C ILE A 38 13.74 4.66 23.98
N VAL A 39 14.18 4.92 22.76
CA VAL A 39 13.33 4.93 21.58
C VAL A 39 13.51 3.61 20.83
N VAL A 40 12.45 2.82 20.76
CA VAL A 40 12.43 1.51 20.11
C VAL A 40 11.75 1.67 18.76
N ALA A 41 12.50 1.42 17.69
CA ALA A 41 12.00 1.45 16.33
C ALA A 41 11.51 0.05 15.92
N ILE A 42 10.33 -0.02 15.29
CA ILE A 42 9.78 -1.27 14.76
C ILE A 42 9.39 -1.04 13.32
N HIS A 43 10.01 -1.81 12.44
CA HIS A 43 9.83 -1.66 11.03
C HIS A 43 8.50 -2.23 10.56
N GLY A 44 8.08 -1.74 9.40
CA GLY A 44 6.90 -2.20 8.72
C GLY A 44 7.16 -3.37 7.78
N ILE A 45 6.25 -3.51 6.85
CA ILE A 45 6.27 -4.49 5.79
C ILE A 45 7.45 -4.27 4.82
N GLY A 46 7.95 -5.34 4.23
CA GLY A 46 8.87 -5.35 3.09
C GLY A 46 10.31 -5.67 3.45
N ASN A 47 11.18 -5.52 2.46
CA ASN A 47 12.59 -5.89 2.58
C ASN A 47 13.40 -4.86 3.40
N GLN A 48 13.28 -4.91 4.73
CA GLN A 48 13.94 -3.99 5.66
C GLN A 48 15.35 -4.45 6.01
N LEU A 49 16.37 -3.65 5.71
CA LEU A 49 17.73 -3.93 6.15
C LEU A 49 17.82 -3.84 7.68
N HIS A 50 18.62 -4.72 8.29
CA HIS A 50 18.88 -4.64 9.72
C HIS A 50 19.43 -3.26 10.07
N SER A 51 18.99 -2.67 11.18
CA SER A 51 19.39 -1.34 11.65
C SER A 51 18.91 -0.13 10.84
N ASP A 52 18.25 -0.30 9.69
CA ASP A 52 17.86 0.85 8.85
C ASP A 52 16.71 1.67 9.48
N THR A 53 15.80 1.00 10.15
CA THR A 53 14.66 1.63 10.83
C THR A 53 15.12 2.47 12.01
N VAL A 54 15.94 1.90 12.88
CA VAL A 54 16.48 2.63 14.05
C VAL A 54 17.38 3.76 13.60
N ARG A 55 18.18 3.59 12.54
CA ARG A 55 18.96 4.67 11.94
C ARG A 55 18.06 5.81 11.46
N SER A 56 16.97 5.49 10.78
CA SER A 56 16.01 6.48 10.28
C SER A 56 15.37 7.28 11.43
N VAL A 57 14.93 6.59 12.48
CA VAL A 57 14.39 7.22 13.70
C VAL A 57 15.45 8.09 14.39
N ALA A 58 16.64 7.54 14.63
CA ALA A 58 17.75 8.24 15.28
C ALA A 58 18.15 9.51 14.50
N SER A 59 18.16 9.44 13.17
CA SER A 59 18.42 10.60 12.30
C SER A 59 17.36 11.70 12.46
N ARG A 60 16.08 11.35 12.65
CA ARG A 60 15.02 12.34 12.89
C ARG A 60 15.15 13.02 14.25
N PHE A 61 15.53 12.27 15.28
CA PHE A 61 15.82 12.85 16.59
C PHE A 61 17.10 13.71 16.57
N GLY A 62 18.12 13.29 15.82
CA GLY A 62 19.37 14.06 15.65
C GLY A 62 19.20 15.34 14.84
N ALA A 63 18.23 15.38 13.93
CA ALA A 63 17.91 16.56 13.11
C ALA A 63 17.02 17.59 13.83
N ARG A 64 16.74 17.41 15.13
CA ARG A 64 15.83 18.25 15.91
C ARG A 64 16.36 19.67 16.14
N TYR A 65 17.66 19.83 16.33
CA TYR A 65 18.31 21.12 16.60
C TYR A 65 19.21 21.51 15.44
N ASP A 66 19.50 22.81 15.33
CA ASP A 66 20.42 23.37 14.35
C ASP A 66 21.78 23.68 15.02
N PRO A 67 22.90 23.20 14.47
CA PRO A 67 23.02 22.24 13.37
C PRO A 67 22.57 20.83 13.74
N PRO A 68 22.11 20.01 12.78
CA PRO A 68 21.71 18.64 13.03
C PRO A 68 22.91 17.77 13.46
N LEU A 69 22.67 16.77 14.29
CA LEU A 69 23.69 15.78 14.63
C LEU A 69 24.11 14.97 13.39
N PRO A 70 25.37 14.48 13.33
CA PRO A 70 25.81 13.63 12.23
C PRO A 70 24.92 12.40 12.06
N VAL A 71 24.68 12.01 10.80
CA VAL A 71 23.96 10.77 10.49
C VAL A 71 24.88 9.59 10.74
N MET A 72 24.47 8.67 11.62
CA MET A 72 25.22 7.45 11.91
C MET A 72 25.04 6.41 10.79
N PRO A 73 26.12 5.68 10.39
CA PRO A 73 26.01 4.59 9.41
C PRO A 73 25.25 3.38 9.99
N LEU A 74 24.80 2.45 9.14
CA LEU A 74 24.11 1.22 9.58
C LEU A 74 24.94 0.40 10.57
N GLY A 75 26.25 0.25 10.28
CA GLY A 75 27.20 -0.47 11.14
C GLY A 75 27.35 0.11 12.55
N TYR A 76 26.90 1.35 12.79
CA TYR A 76 26.88 1.93 14.13
C TYR A 76 25.82 1.30 15.04
N PHE A 77 24.72 0.83 14.44
CA PHE A 77 23.62 0.18 15.14
C PHE A 77 23.69 -1.35 15.06
N ASP A 78 24.44 -1.89 14.10
CA ASP A 78 24.64 -3.33 13.85
C ASP A 78 25.84 -3.88 14.66
N ILE A 79 25.68 -3.96 15.99
CA ILE A 79 26.75 -4.44 16.89
C ILE A 79 26.33 -5.73 17.62
N ALA A 80 25.07 -6.12 17.51
CA ALA A 80 24.52 -7.32 18.11
C ALA A 80 23.83 -8.17 17.03
N GLY A 81 23.91 -9.50 17.13
CA GLY A 81 23.28 -10.40 16.16
C GLY A 81 21.75 -10.27 16.11
N VAL A 82 21.11 -10.90 15.12
CA VAL A 82 19.64 -10.85 14.96
C VAL A 82 18.94 -11.35 16.24
N GLY A 83 18.20 -10.45 16.89
CA GLY A 83 17.47 -10.74 18.12
C GLY A 83 18.30 -10.65 19.41
N GLU A 84 19.54 -10.20 19.32
CA GLU A 84 20.30 -9.61 20.43
C GLU A 84 19.88 -8.15 20.63
N VAL A 85 20.12 -7.63 21.84
CA VAL A 85 19.63 -6.33 22.26
C VAL A 85 20.80 -5.42 22.52
N ASP A 86 20.78 -4.26 21.88
CA ASP A 86 21.73 -3.20 22.10
C ASP A 86 21.04 -1.84 22.11
N VAL A 87 21.61 -0.90 22.85
CA VAL A 87 21.09 0.47 22.99
C VAL A 87 22.18 1.43 22.58
N ARG A 88 21.94 2.16 21.50
CA ARG A 88 22.91 3.10 20.94
C ARG A 88 22.50 4.53 21.21
N GLN A 89 23.45 5.36 21.60
CA GLN A 89 23.24 6.80 21.74
C GLN A 89 23.60 7.50 20.43
N LEU A 90 23.21 8.76 20.27
CA LEU A 90 23.74 9.56 19.17
C LEU A 90 25.14 10.06 19.53
N ASP A 91 26.05 10.09 18.54
CA ASP A 91 27.37 10.68 18.75
C ASP A 91 27.25 12.19 18.93
N LEU A 92 27.78 12.69 20.06
CA LEU A 92 27.75 14.09 20.43
C LEU A 92 29.17 14.66 20.32
N PRO A 93 29.48 15.45 19.29
CA PRO A 93 30.83 15.94 19.09
C PRO A 93 31.28 16.80 20.28
N PRO A 94 32.48 16.55 20.86
CA PRO A 94 33.00 17.36 21.94
C PRO A 94 33.19 18.80 21.45
N GLY A 95 32.69 19.77 22.22
CA GLY A 95 32.79 21.19 21.85
C GLY A 95 31.81 21.68 20.77
N GLY A 96 30.85 20.86 20.33
CA GLY A 96 29.82 21.30 19.37
C GLY A 96 28.90 22.43 19.88
N PRO A 97 28.14 23.10 19.00
CA PRO A 97 27.31 24.27 19.31
C PRO A 97 26.06 23.97 20.16
N TYR A 98 25.93 22.75 20.68
CA TYR A 98 24.78 22.31 21.47
C TYR A 98 24.82 22.85 22.89
N THR A 99 23.68 23.39 23.34
CA THR A 99 23.48 23.85 24.72
C THR A 99 23.61 22.70 25.72
N ALA A 100 23.86 23.02 26.99
CA ALA A 100 23.94 22.01 28.05
C ALA A 100 22.67 21.16 28.14
N GLU A 101 21.49 21.78 27.97
CA GLU A 101 20.20 21.09 27.96
C GLU A 101 20.06 20.12 26.78
N GLN A 102 20.46 20.54 25.58
CA GLN A 102 20.44 19.68 24.39
C GLN A 102 21.37 18.48 24.55
N ARG A 103 22.59 18.69 25.06
CA ARG A 103 23.53 17.61 25.36
C ARG A 103 22.99 16.67 26.41
N ALA A 104 22.39 17.20 27.48
CA ALA A 104 21.77 16.40 28.52
C ALA A 104 20.65 15.52 27.93
N PHE A 105 19.76 16.10 27.12
CA PHE A 105 18.69 15.37 26.42
C PHE A 105 19.25 14.22 25.57
N TYR A 106 20.20 14.48 24.68
CA TYR A 106 20.76 13.45 23.82
C TYR A 106 21.55 12.39 24.61
N SER A 107 22.26 12.78 25.66
CA SER A 107 22.97 11.85 26.54
C SER A 107 22.04 10.97 27.38
N ALA A 108 20.77 11.36 27.52
CA ALA A 108 19.75 10.57 28.19
C ALA A 108 18.99 9.65 27.22
N LEU A 109 19.20 9.80 25.91
CA LEU A 109 18.47 9.09 24.88
C LEU A 109 19.27 7.91 24.33
N GLY A 110 18.63 6.75 24.29
CA GLY A 110 19.11 5.54 23.63
C GLY A 110 18.14 5.10 22.55
N PHE A 111 18.66 4.41 21.54
CA PHE A 111 17.92 3.90 20.39
C PHE A 111 18.13 2.40 20.26
N ALA A 112 17.05 1.69 19.98
CA ALA A 112 17.05 0.25 19.75
C ALA A 112 16.06 -0.12 18.65
N GLU A 113 16.18 -1.34 18.11
CA GLU A 113 15.27 -1.87 17.09
C GLU A 113 14.67 -3.20 17.55
N VAL A 114 13.37 -3.40 17.27
CA VAL A 114 12.79 -4.75 17.20
C VAL A 114 12.80 -5.18 15.74
N TYR A 115 13.81 -5.97 15.38
CA TYR A 115 13.94 -6.52 14.04
C TYR A 115 13.22 -7.86 13.90
N TRP A 116 12.31 -7.96 12.94
CA TRP A 116 11.50 -9.16 12.71
C TRP A 116 11.43 -9.62 11.25
N ALA A 117 11.96 -8.85 10.28
CA ALA A 117 11.91 -9.15 8.85
C ALA A 117 12.70 -10.41 8.42
N ASP A 118 13.59 -10.94 9.25
CA ASP A 118 14.24 -12.24 9.00
C ASP A 118 13.25 -13.40 9.08
N ILE A 119 12.24 -13.34 9.97
CA ILE A 119 11.24 -14.41 10.10
C ILE A 119 10.46 -14.62 8.79
N PRO A 120 9.80 -13.60 8.19
CA PRO A 120 9.11 -13.78 6.92
C PRO A 120 10.06 -14.15 5.79
N ARG A 121 11.31 -13.64 5.78
CA ARG A 121 12.30 -14.03 4.76
C ARG A 121 12.68 -15.50 4.83
N GLU A 122 12.79 -16.07 6.02
CA GLU A 122 13.02 -17.50 6.18
C GLU A 122 11.87 -18.32 5.61
N VAL A 123 10.63 -17.88 5.83
CA VAL A 123 9.43 -18.55 5.29
C VAL A 123 9.32 -18.39 3.77
N VAL A 124 9.60 -17.20 3.23
CA VAL A 124 9.60 -16.97 1.78
C VAL A 124 10.63 -17.88 1.09
N LYS A 125 11.79 -18.14 1.72
CA LYS A 125 12.80 -19.08 1.17
C LYS A 125 12.34 -20.54 1.15
N GLN A 126 11.31 -20.91 1.92
CA GLN A 126 10.77 -22.27 1.93
C GLN A 126 9.83 -22.52 0.75
N ASP A 127 9.38 -21.46 0.03
CA ASP A 127 8.54 -21.47 -1.18
C ASP A 127 7.17 -22.21 -1.09
N ASP A 128 6.93 -23.01 -0.05
CA ASP A 128 5.75 -23.88 0.12
C ASP A 128 4.78 -23.42 1.21
N THR A 129 5.18 -22.45 2.04
CA THR A 129 4.45 -22.10 3.25
C THR A 129 3.45 -20.96 3.04
N LEU A 130 3.76 -19.96 2.21
CA LEU A 130 2.86 -18.82 1.95
C LEU A 130 1.82 -19.16 0.88
N GLU A 131 0.61 -18.62 1.03
CA GLU A 131 -0.40 -18.77 -0.02
C GLU A 131 -0.07 -17.84 -1.19
N GLU A 132 -0.37 -18.29 -2.40
CA GLU A 132 -0.29 -17.45 -3.58
C GLU A 132 -1.21 -16.24 -3.43
N SER A 133 -0.73 -15.04 -3.79
CA SER A 133 -1.40 -13.77 -3.44
C SER A 133 -2.84 -13.66 -3.97
N LYS A 134 -3.15 -14.26 -5.12
CA LYS A 134 -4.52 -14.33 -5.63
C LYS A 134 -5.37 -15.30 -4.81
N ALA A 135 -4.90 -16.51 -4.48
CA ALA A 135 -5.61 -17.41 -3.58
C ALA A 135 -5.90 -16.76 -2.22
N TRP A 136 -4.89 -16.11 -1.63
CA TRP A 136 -5.06 -15.40 -0.36
C TRP A 136 -6.06 -14.24 -0.48
N GLY A 137 -5.97 -13.42 -1.53
CA GLY A 137 -6.92 -12.34 -1.79
C GLY A 137 -8.37 -12.82 -1.94
N LEU A 138 -8.58 -14.00 -2.52
CA LEU A 138 -9.90 -14.64 -2.58
C LEU A 138 -10.40 -15.07 -1.20
N SER A 139 -9.51 -15.53 -0.32
CA SER A 139 -9.85 -15.85 1.07
C SER A 139 -10.37 -14.61 1.82
N ILE A 140 -9.80 -13.42 1.58
CA ILE A 140 -10.24 -12.16 2.18
C ILE A 140 -11.67 -11.80 1.74
N VAL A 141 -11.98 -11.94 0.46
CA VAL A 141 -13.35 -11.71 -0.04
C VAL A 141 -14.33 -12.72 0.56
N SER A 142 -13.93 -13.98 0.69
CA SER A 142 -14.74 -15.01 1.34
C SER A 142 -14.99 -14.70 2.82
N ARG A 143 -14.00 -14.20 3.56
CA ARG A 143 -14.16 -13.74 4.95
C ARG A 143 -15.14 -12.57 5.02
N ALA A 144 -14.98 -11.57 4.16
CA ALA A 144 -15.89 -10.43 4.08
C ALA A 144 -17.34 -10.87 3.78
N GLN A 145 -17.53 -11.84 2.88
CA GLN A 145 -18.83 -12.45 2.61
C GLN A 145 -19.39 -13.15 3.86
N ALA A 146 -18.60 -13.97 4.53
CA ALA A 146 -19.03 -14.67 5.74
C ALA A 146 -19.43 -13.68 6.84
N THR A 147 -18.61 -12.66 7.10
CA THR A 147 -18.89 -11.57 8.06
C THR A 147 -20.20 -10.87 7.72
N TYR A 148 -20.42 -10.53 6.45
CA TYR A 148 -21.66 -9.89 6.01
C TYR A 148 -22.88 -10.78 6.24
N MET A 149 -22.80 -12.04 5.83
CA MET A 149 -23.91 -12.99 5.97
C MET A 149 -24.21 -13.31 7.44
N LEU A 150 -23.21 -13.29 8.32
CA LEU A 150 -23.43 -13.54 9.74
C LEU A 150 -23.99 -12.33 10.49
N ASN A 151 -23.49 -11.12 10.19
CA ASN A 151 -23.74 -9.96 11.04
C ASN A 151 -24.81 -8.99 10.51
N VAL A 152 -25.11 -8.99 9.21
CA VAL A 152 -26.07 -8.04 8.63
C VAL A 152 -27.47 -8.67 8.55
N GLU A 153 -28.41 -8.07 9.27
CA GLU A 153 -29.81 -8.52 9.35
C GLU A 153 -30.56 -8.18 8.05
N GLU A 154 -30.55 -6.90 7.65
CA GLU A 154 -31.15 -6.43 6.40
C GLU A 154 -30.14 -6.43 5.25
N ARG A 155 -30.00 -7.59 4.59
CA ARG A 155 -29.00 -7.77 3.55
C ARG A 155 -29.41 -7.13 2.21
N LYS A 156 -28.61 -6.19 1.72
CA LYS A 156 -28.69 -5.62 0.36
C LYS A 156 -27.65 -6.19 -0.61
N LEU A 157 -26.65 -6.94 -0.14
CA LEU A 157 -25.64 -7.61 -0.98
C LEU A 157 -26.00 -9.08 -1.16
N GLU A 158 -25.84 -9.54 -2.40
CA GLU A 158 -26.06 -10.95 -2.78
C GLU A 158 -24.70 -11.67 -2.89
N PRO A 159 -24.65 -13.01 -2.81
CA PRO A 159 -23.43 -13.78 -3.06
C PRO A 159 -22.74 -13.43 -4.39
N ALA A 160 -23.52 -13.08 -5.42
CA ALA A 160 -23.00 -12.65 -6.71
C ALA A 160 -22.18 -11.35 -6.65
N ASP A 161 -22.46 -10.45 -5.69
CA ASP A 161 -21.68 -9.23 -5.46
C ASP A 161 -20.29 -9.57 -4.90
N PHE A 162 -20.17 -10.60 -4.07
CA PHE A 162 -18.87 -11.08 -3.55
C PHE A 162 -18.09 -11.83 -4.63
N SER A 163 -18.74 -12.64 -5.46
CA SER A 163 -18.09 -13.25 -6.63
C SER A 163 -17.56 -12.20 -7.62
N LEU A 164 -18.27 -11.06 -7.75
CA LEU A 164 -17.79 -9.91 -8.52
C LEU A 164 -16.53 -9.32 -7.90
N ALA A 165 -16.53 -9.09 -6.58
CA ALA A 165 -15.35 -8.59 -5.86
C ALA A 165 -14.15 -9.54 -5.99
N SER A 166 -14.37 -10.85 -5.84
CA SER A 166 -13.35 -11.89 -6.06
C SER A 166 -12.72 -11.76 -7.44
N GLY A 167 -13.53 -11.67 -8.51
CA GLY A 167 -12.99 -11.51 -9.85
C GLY A 167 -12.24 -10.18 -10.06
N VAL A 168 -12.59 -9.11 -9.35
CA VAL A 168 -11.81 -7.85 -9.37
C VAL A 168 -10.45 -8.03 -8.68
N VAL A 169 -10.41 -8.72 -7.54
CA VAL A 169 -9.14 -9.03 -6.85
C VAL A 169 -8.23 -9.87 -7.74
N GLU A 170 -8.75 -10.93 -8.37
CA GLU A 170 -7.98 -11.71 -9.34
C GLU A 170 -7.42 -10.85 -10.47
N GLU A 171 -8.23 -9.93 -11.00
CA GLU A 171 -7.81 -9.03 -12.06
C GLU A 171 -6.70 -8.08 -11.64
N ILE A 172 -6.74 -7.58 -10.41
CA ILE A 172 -5.70 -6.70 -9.87
C ILE A 172 -4.40 -7.49 -9.68
N VAL A 173 -4.45 -8.73 -9.15
CA VAL A 173 -3.26 -9.56 -8.99
C VAL A 173 -2.67 -9.97 -10.36
N GLU A 174 -3.51 -10.34 -11.33
CA GLU A 174 -3.06 -10.61 -12.70
C GLU A 174 -2.41 -9.36 -13.34
N THR A 175 -2.97 -8.17 -13.07
CA THR A 175 -2.41 -6.90 -13.57
C THR A 175 -1.01 -6.66 -13.05
N VAL A 176 -0.78 -6.92 -11.76
CA VAL A 176 0.54 -6.81 -11.13
C VAL A 176 1.57 -7.69 -11.86
N ALA A 177 1.22 -8.95 -12.13
CA ALA A 177 2.12 -9.87 -12.80
C ALA A 177 2.49 -9.39 -14.22
N VAL A 178 1.53 -8.79 -14.93
CA VAL A 178 1.79 -8.23 -16.25
C VAL A 178 2.58 -6.92 -16.19
N MET A 179 2.29 -6.04 -15.21
CA MET A 179 3.11 -4.86 -14.97
C MET A 179 4.56 -5.24 -14.68
N GLN A 180 4.80 -6.29 -13.89
CA GLN A 180 6.14 -6.82 -13.67
C GLN A 180 6.82 -7.24 -14.99
N SER A 181 6.09 -7.94 -15.86
CA SER A 181 6.62 -8.32 -17.17
C SER A 181 7.07 -7.10 -17.99
N LEU A 182 6.34 -5.99 -17.93
CA LEU A 182 6.75 -4.74 -18.58
C LEU A 182 7.96 -4.09 -17.94
N LEU A 183 7.97 -4.05 -16.62
CA LEU A 183 9.06 -3.47 -15.86
C LEU A 183 10.35 -4.22 -16.15
N SER A 184 10.28 -5.55 -16.35
CA SER A 184 11.44 -6.35 -16.78
C SER A 184 11.94 -5.98 -18.18
N VAL A 185 11.04 -5.60 -19.10
CA VAL A 185 11.42 -5.12 -20.44
C VAL A 185 12.04 -3.73 -20.33
N ALA A 186 11.47 -2.84 -19.51
CA ALA A 186 12.01 -1.50 -19.27
C ALA A 186 13.38 -1.55 -18.56
N GLU A 187 13.58 -2.50 -17.65
CA GLU A 187 14.86 -2.77 -16.97
C GLU A 187 15.90 -3.28 -17.96
N LYS A 188 15.53 -4.26 -18.82
CA LYS A 188 16.40 -4.73 -19.91
C LYS A 188 16.76 -3.63 -20.90
N ALA A 189 15.88 -2.65 -21.07
CA ALA A 189 16.12 -1.46 -21.89
C ALA A 189 16.92 -0.35 -21.16
N GLY A 190 17.29 -0.55 -19.88
CA GLY A 190 18.06 0.41 -19.09
C GLY A 190 17.30 1.67 -18.69
N ILE A 191 15.96 1.67 -18.78
CA ILE A 191 15.14 2.86 -18.49
C ILE A 191 15.02 3.05 -16.97
N PHE A 192 14.60 2.00 -16.24
CA PHE A 192 14.54 1.99 -14.78
C PHE A 192 14.41 0.56 -14.24
N LYS A 193 14.91 0.32 -13.02
CA LYS A 193 14.78 -0.95 -12.29
C LYS A 193 13.69 -0.83 -11.23
N PHE A 194 12.66 -1.67 -11.31
CA PHE A 194 11.59 -1.69 -10.31
C PHE A 194 11.02 -3.12 -10.15
N ASP A 195 11.33 -3.74 -9.01
CA ASP A 195 10.95 -5.12 -8.68
C ASP A 195 9.57 -5.17 -8.00
N LEU A 196 8.51 -5.04 -8.80
CA LEU A 196 7.13 -5.00 -8.30
C LEU A 196 6.67 -6.29 -7.59
N ALA A 197 7.04 -7.46 -8.11
CA ALA A 197 6.54 -8.73 -7.56
C ALA A 197 7.23 -9.16 -6.26
N PRO A 198 8.56 -9.07 -6.09
CA PRO A 198 9.17 -9.25 -4.78
C PRO A 198 8.55 -8.29 -3.77
N MET A 199 8.37 -7.01 -4.12
CA MET A 199 7.74 -6.03 -3.23
C MET A 199 6.32 -6.45 -2.81
N LEU A 200 5.50 -6.94 -3.74
CA LEU A 200 4.14 -7.37 -3.41
C LEU A 200 4.08 -8.73 -2.70
N ARG A 201 4.97 -9.65 -3.02
CA ARG A 201 5.09 -10.95 -2.35
C ARG A 201 5.56 -10.76 -0.91
N ASP A 202 6.61 -9.98 -0.70
CA ASP A 202 7.09 -9.60 0.62
C ASP A 202 5.97 -8.89 1.37
N TYR A 203 5.23 -8.00 0.68
CA TYR A 203 4.15 -7.27 1.31
C TYR A 203 2.99 -8.14 1.77
N VAL A 204 2.48 -8.98 0.88
CA VAL A 204 1.38 -9.90 1.16
C VAL A 204 1.83 -10.96 2.17
N GLY A 205 3.04 -11.47 2.04
CA GLY A 205 3.62 -12.48 2.92
C GLY A 205 3.72 -12.00 4.37
N ASP A 206 4.22 -10.78 4.59
CA ASP A 206 4.32 -10.19 5.93
C ASP A 206 2.95 -10.09 6.63
N VAL A 207 1.95 -9.56 5.91
CA VAL A 207 0.57 -9.45 6.45
C VAL A 207 -0.01 -10.84 6.71
N GLN A 208 0.18 -11.77 5.77
CA GLN A 208 -0.33 -13.13 5.91
C GLN A 208 0.29 -13.83 7.12
N LEU A 209 1.59 -13.67 7.35
CA LEU A 209 2.31 -14.27 8.47
C LEU A 209 1.82 -13.78 9.82
N VAL A 210 1.64 -12.47 9.97
CA VAL A 210 1.10 -11.89 11.21
C VAL A 210 -0.36 -12.31 11.39
N ALA A 211 -1.17 -12.22 10.34
CA ALA A 211 -2.60 -12.37 10.47
C ALA A 211 -3.10 -13.84 10.51
N ASP A 212 -2.60 -14.69 9.61
CA ASP A 212 -3.13 -16.04 9.39
C ASP A 212 -2.23 -17.15 9.96
N PHE A 213 -0.91 -16.94 10.10
CA PHE A 213 0.00 -17.96 10.62
C PHE A 213 0.31 -17.79 12.11
N LYS A 214 -0.52 -18.40 12.97
CA LYS A 214 -0.41 -18.29 14.44
C LYS A 214 1.01 -18.54 14.98
N GLN A 215 1.69 -19.60 14.55
CA GLN A 215 3.03 -19.93 15.07
C GLN A 215 4.07 -18.84 14.72
N HIS A 216 4.04 -18.32 13.49
CA HIS A 216 4.95 -17.24 13.08
C HIS A 216 4.63 -15.93 13.79
N ARG A 217 3.34 -15.57 13.88
CA ARG A 217 2.90 -14.42 14.69
C ARG A 217 3.38 -14.54 16.14
N ASP A 218 3.14 -15.67 16.79
CA ASP A 218 3.52 -15.89 18.19
C ASP A 218 5.06 -15.76 18.33
N THR A 219 5.83 -16.22 17.33
CA THR A 219 7.30 -16.07 17.30
C THR A 219 7.73 -14.61 17.17
N ILE A 220 7.07 -13.85 16.30
CA ILE A 220 7.32 -12.42 16.09
C ILE A 220 7.01 -11.64 17.38
N VAL A 221 5.85 -11.88 18.01
CA VAL A 221 5.42 -11.20 19.23
C VAL A 221 6.27 -11.61 20.44
N PHE A 222 6.65 -12.89 20.54
CA PHE A 222 7.61 -13.34 21.56
C PHE A 222 8.95 -12.64 21.43
N ARG A 223 9.48 -12.50 20.20
CA ARG A 223 10.71 -11.75 19.96
C ARG A 223 10.57 -10.29 20.39
N PHE A 224 9.44 -9.65 20.07
CA PHE A 224 9.15 -8.30 20.55
C PHE A 224 9.24 -8.23 22.08
N HIS A 225 8.56 -9.11 22.81
CA HIS A 225 8.65 -9.14 24.28
C HIS A 225 10.08 -9.36 24.79
N ARG A 226 10.82 -10.29 24.18
CA ARG A 226 12.21 -10.59 24.54
C ARG A 226 13.12 -9.37 24.40
N VAL A 227 12.97 -8.64 23.31
CA VAL A 227 13.75 -7.42 23.07
C VAL A 227 13.39 -6.37 24.12
N MET A 228 12.10 -6.14 24.36
CA MET A 228 11.64 -5.14 25.33
C MET A 228 12.07 -5.45 26.78
N GLU A 229 11.95 -6.69 27.23
CA GLU A 229 12.41 -7.12 28.57
C GLU A 229 13.91 -6.87 28.73
N ARG A 230 14.72 -7.35 27.78
CA ARG A 230 16.18 -7.18 27.81
C ARG A 230 16.59 -5.72 27.76
N LEU A 231 15.91 -4.89 26.97
CA LEU A 231 16.18 -3.45 26.88
C LEU A 231 15.96 -2.77 28.23
N VAL A 232 14.81 -3.02 28.85
CA VAL A 232 14.49 -2.46 30.17
C VAL A 232 15.48 -2.96 31.21
N ALA A 233 15.78 -4.26 31.25
CA ALA A 233 16.74 -4.83 32.19
C ALA A 233 18.15 -4.23 32.01
N LEU A 234 18.62 -4.10 30.76
CA LEU A 234 19.93 -3.54 30.42
C LEU A 234 20.07 -2.09 30.88
N VAL A 235 19.06 -1.25 30.62
CA VAL A 235 19.12 0.16 30.99
C VAL A 235 18.91 0.35 32.50
N THR A 236 18.00 -0.40 33.12
CA THR A 236 17.84 -0.39 34.59
C THR A 236 19.14 -0.73 35.29
N ALA A 237 19.85 -1.76 34.84
CA ALA A 237 21.15 -2.15 35.40
C ALA A 237 22.24 -1.08 35.22
N ARG A 238 22.13 -0.23 34.19
CA ARG A 238 23.12 0.82 33.88
C ARG A 238 22.86 2.14 34.61
N CYS A 239 21.60 2.55 34.73
CA CYS A 239 21.24 3.84 35.35
C CYS A 239 20.76 3.73 36.80
N ASP A 240 20.58 2.51 37.33
CA ASP A 240 19.93 2.24 38.62
C ASP A 240 18.55 2.92 38.73
N CYS A 241 17.81 2.91 37.62
CA CYS A 241 16.58 3.66 37.45
C CYS A 241 15.61 2.93 36.52
N ALA A 242 14.29 3.14 36.66
CA ALA A 242 13.33 2.59 35.71
C ALA A 242 13.35 3.44 34.42
N PRO A 243 13.69 2.87 33.25
CA PRO A 243 13.75 3.64 32.02
C PRO A 243 12.35 4.02 31.52
N GLU A 244 12.30 5.10 30.73
CA GLU A 244 11.15 5.49 29.93
C GLU A 244 11.29 4.94 28.51
N VAL A 245 10.30 4.19 28.04
CA VAL A 245 10.31 3.57 26.71
C VAL A 245 9.31 4.27 25.79
N TYR A 246 9.75 4.56 24.58
CA TYR A 246 8.96 5.17 23.51
C TYR A 246 9.04 4.30 22.26
N ILE A 247 7.89 3.85 21.79
CA ILE A 247 7.80 2.96 20.62
C ILE A 247 7.50 3.81 19.38
N VAL A 248 8.28 3.64 18.31
CA VAL A 248 8.01 4.21 16.98
C VAL A 248 7.82 3.06 16.01
N ALA A 249 6.56 2.82 15.62
CA ALA A 249 6.17 1.70 14.79
C ALA A 249 5.56 2.16 13.46
N HIS A 250 5.82 1.40 12.40
CA HIS A 250 5.34 1.68 11.05
C HIS A 250 4.63 0.48 10.43
N SER A 251 3.54 0.73 9.68
CA SER A 251 2.84 -0.30 8.91
C SER A 251 2.51 -1.52 9.78
N GLU A 252 2.80 -2.75 9.34
CA GLU A 252 2.58 -3.98 10.14
C GLU A 252 3.33 -4.00 11.49
N GLY A 253 4.43 -3.25 11.61
CA GLY A 253 5.10 -3.05 12.89
C GLY A 253 4.20 -2.40 13.95
N THR A 254 3.19 -1.63 13.54
CA THR A 254 2.18 -1.07 14.48
C THR A 254 1.27 -2.15 15.03
N VAL A 255 0.90 -3.14 14.21
CA VAL A 255 0.06 -4.28 14.59
C VAL A 255 0.82 -5.17 15.58
N ILE A 256 2.07 -5.51 15.26
CA ILE A 256 2.95 -6.29 16.15
C ILE A 256 3.15 -5.58 17.48
N SER A 257 3.46 -4.28 17.45
CA SER A 257 3.65 -3.50 18.67
C SER A 257 2.37 -3.41 19.49
N PHE A 258 1.22 -3.19 18.84
CA PHE A 258 -0.06 -3.11 19.54
C PHE A 258 -0.46 -4.45 20.17
N LEU A 259 -0.32 -5.57 19.44
CA LEU A 259 -0.51 -6.92 19.98
C LEU A 259 0.41 -7.17 21.18
N GLY A 260 1.70 -6.86 21.06
CA GLY A 260 2.67 -7.03 22.14
C GLY A 260 2.34 -6.18 23.37
N ILE A 261 1.88 -4.94 23.19
CA ILE A 261 1.47 -4.09 24.32
C ILE A 261 0.22 -4.67 25.00
N LEU A 262 -0.82 -5.03 24.24
CA LEU A 262 -2.05 -5.61 24.81
C LEU A 262 -1.80 -6.95 25.51
N GLN A 263 -0.93 -7.79 24.94
CA GLN A 263 -0.50 -9.04 25.57
C GLN A 263 0.28 -8.78 26.88
N ALA A 264 1.15 -7.77 26.91
CA ALA A 264 1.87 -7.39 28.12
C ALA A 264 0.96 -6.83 29.23
N LEU A 265 -0.10 -6.12 28.85
CA LEU A 265 -1.11 -5.64 29.80
C LEU A 265 -1.98 -6.79 30.33
N SER A 266 -2.22 -7.82 29.52
CA SER A 266 -3.14 -8.91 29.85
C SER A 266 -2.49 -10.14 30.49
N THR A 267 -1.19 -10.36 30.36
CA THR A 267 -0.52 -11.58 30.87
C THR A 267 0.82 -11.26 31.52
N PRO A 268 1.25 -11.92 32.62
CA PRO A 268 2.46 -11.62 33.39
C PRO A 268 3.75 -12.06 32.71
N THR A 269 3.64 -13.13 31.92
CA THR A 269 4.74 -13.74 31.19
C THR A 269 4.26 -14.26 29.85
N VAL A 270 5.18 -14.37 28.90
CA VAL A 270 4.94 -15.01 27.59
C VAL A 270 5.98 -16.11 27.38
N THR A 271 5.54 -17.27 26.91
CA THR A 271 6.40 -18.42 26.66
C THR A 271 6.88 -18.46 25.21
N ASP A 272 8.09 -18.98 24.99
CA ASP A 272 8.62 -19.19 23.64
C ASP A 272 7.72 -20.19 22.89
N PRO A 273 7.16 -19.83 21.73
CA PRO A 273 6.31 -20.74 20.97
C PRO A 273 7.06 -21.93 20.36
N LYS A 274 8.41 -21.90 20.28
CA LYS A 274 9.20 -23.00 19.71
C LYS A 274 9.39 -24.16 20.67
N ASP A 275 9.69 -23.87 21.94
CA ASP A 275 10.02 -24.91 22.93
C ASP A 275 9.18 -24.86 24.22
N GLY A 276 8.45 -23.76 24.48
CA GLY A 276 7.65 -23.55 25.68
C GLY A 276 8.45 -23.46 26.98
N LYS A 277 9.78 -23.49 26.93
CA LYS A 277 10.66 -23.56 28.11
C LYS A 277 11.06 -22.19 28.61
N GLN A 278 11.31 -21.26 27.69
CA GLN A 278 11.67 -19.90 28.06
C GLN A 278 10.40 -19.07 28.31
N ALA A 279 10.25 -18.56 29.52
CA ALA A 279 9.22 -17.57 29.86
C ALA A 279 9.87 -16.19 30.04
N ILE A 280 9.25 -15.17 29.46
CA ILE A 280 9.74 -13.78 29.45
C ILE A 280 8.76 -12.92 30.23
N SER A 281 9.26 -12.08 31.13
CA SER A 281 8.44 -11.13 31.86
C SER A 281 7.92 -10.03 30.95
N THR A 282 6.64 -9.69 31.10
CA THR A 282 6.04 -8.56 30.39
C THR A 282 5.95 -7.30 31.25
N ALA A 283 6.67 -7.25 32.39
CA ALA A 283 6.75 -6.08 33.26
C ALA A 283 7.34 -4.84 32.58
N TRP A 284 8.05 -5.00 31.45
CA TRP A 284 8.58 -3.89 30.65
C TRP A 284 7.50 -2.87 30.25
N VAL A 285 6.22 -3.27 30.19
CA VAL A 285 5.11 -2.35 29.88
C VAL A 285 4.98 -1.21 30.89
N GLN A 286 5.44 -1.39 32.13
CA GLN A 286 5.46 -0.34 33.16
C GLN A 286 6.43 0.80 32.82
N SER A 287 7.42 0.55 31.96
CA SER A 287 8.35 1.54 31.44
C SER A 287 7.81 2.27 30.20
N LEU A 288 6.73 1.80 29.58
CA LEU A 288 6.18 2.41 28.37
C LEU A 288 5.55 3.78 28.66
N ARG A 289 5.94 4.80 27.90
CA ARG A 289 5.43 6.18 28.03
C ARG A 289 4.75 6.68 26.76
N GLY A 290 5.23 6.27 25.59
CA GLY A 290 4.72 6.76 24.32
C GLY A 290 4.67 5.71 23.23
N PHE A 291 3.68 5.82 22.36
CA PHE A 291 3.49 4.96 21.20
C PHE A 291 3.20 5.83 19.97
N MET A 292 4.09 5.82 19.00
CA MET A 292 3.91 6.45 17.70
C MET A 292 3.57 5.38 16.68
N THR A 293 2.47 5.58 15.96
CA THR A 293 2.11 4.75 14.82
C THR A 293 2.07 5.59 13.56
N ILE A 294 2.80 5.18 12.52
CA ILE A 294 2.80 5.79 11.19
C ILE A 294 2.30 4.78 10.17
N GLY A 295 1.31 5.17 9.35
CA GLY A 295 0.77 4.29 8.30
C GLY A 295 0.11 3.00 8.83
N SER A 296 -0.59 3.10 9.96
CA SER A 296 -1.05 1.94 10.76
C SER A 296 -2.26 1.18 10.17
N PRO A 297 -2.16 -0.14 9.91
CA PRO A 297 -3.29 -0.95 9.47
C PRO A 297 -4.07 -1.63 10.62
N ILE A 298 -3.89 -1.21 11.89
CA ILE A 298 -4.54 -1.85 13.06
C ILE A 298 -6.05 -2.03 12.88
N ASP A 299 -6.77 -1.00 12.39
CA ASP A 299 -8.21 -1.08 12.16
C ASP A 299 -8.60 -2.19 11.18
N LYS A 300 -7.82 -2.38 10.11
CA LYS A 300 -8.03 -3.49 9.16
C LYS A 300 -7.88 -4.81 9.88
N HIS A 301 -6.86 -4.91 10.75
CA HIS A 301 -6.58 -6.14 11.46
C HIS A 301 -7.65 -6.51 12.48
N ILE A 302 -8.16 -5.53 13.22
CA ILE A 302 -9.27 -5.75 14.15
C ILE A 302 -10.51 -6.24 13.40
N LEU A 303 -10.85 -5.62 12.27
CA LEU A 303 -12.06 -5.94 11.52
C LEU A 303 -11.97 -7.29 10.78
N LEU A 304 -10.86 -7.58 10.11
CA LEU A 304 -10.69 -8.75 9.25
C LEU A 304 -10.23 -10.01 10.01
N TRP A 305 -9.46 -9.86 11.09
CA TRP A 305 -8.93 -10.97 11.89
C TRP A 305 -9.28 -10.80 13.38
N PRO A 306 -10.58 -10.85 13.74
CA PRO A 306 -11.03 -10.70 15.13
C PRO A 306 -10.31 -11.59 16.13
N LYS A 307 -10.02 -12.84 15.74
CA LYS A 307 -9.40 -13.85 16.58
C LYS A 307 -7.99 -13.49 17.06
N LEU A 308 -7.32 -12.54 16.41
CA LEU A 308 -6.03 -12.02 16.89
C LEU A 308 -6.16 -11.28 18.23
N TRP A 309 -7.35 -10.78 18.53
CA TRP A 309 -7.64 -9.84 19.62
C TRP A 309 -8.52 -10.47 20.71
N GLU A 310 -8.85 -11.75 20.58
CA GLU A 310 -9.67 -12.50 21.53
C GLU A 310 -8.83 -12.98 22.72
N GLY A 311 -9.47 -13.17 23.89
CA GLY A 311 -8.83 -13.73 25.08
C GLY A 311 -7.93 -12.75 25.85
N MET A 312 -7.91 -11.46 25.49
CA MET A 312 -7.16 -10.45 26.24
C MET A 312 -8.02 -9.82 27.33
N THR A 313 -7.54 -9.91 28.58
CA THR A 313 -8.15 -9.21 29.73
C THR A 313 -7.51 -7.84 29.87
N LEU A 314 -8.23 -6.78 29.48
CA LEU A 314 -7.68 -5.42 29.34
C LEU A 314 -8.40 -4.38 30.21
N LYS A 315 -9.29 -4.82 31.09
CA LYS A 315 -10.04 -3.92 31.95
C LYS A 315 -9.10 -3.26 32.94
N SER A 316 -9.21 -1.93 33.01
CA SER A 316 -8.31 -1.13 33.81
C SER A 316 -9.02 -0.01 34.55
N GLU A 317 -8.44 0.41 35.65
CA GLU A 317 -8.96 1.45 36.53
C GLU A 317 -7.92 2.58 36.65
N MET A 318 -8.38 3.82 36.61
CA MET A 318 -7.55 5.00 36.82
C MET A 318 -7.48 5.33 38.31
N GLN A 319 -6.27 5.61 38.79
CA GLN A 319 -6.00 6.13 40.14
C GLN A 319 -5.12 7.37 40.01
N GLY A 320 -5.75 8.55 39.88
CA GLY A 320 -5.04 9.77 39.50
C GLY A 320 -4.55 9.68 38.06
N GLU A 321 -3.23 9.80 37.85
CA GLU A 321 -2.61 9.58 36.53
C GLU A 321 -2.30 8.11 36.27
N ALA A 322 -2.15 7.30 37.31
CA ALA A 322 -1.78 5.90 37.21
C ALA A 322 -2.94 5.04 36.67
N VAL A 323 -2.60 3.98 35.94
CA VAL A 323 -3.56 3.04 35.35
C VAL A 323 -3.27 1.64 35.83
N THR A 324 -4.21 1.01 36.52
CA THR A 324 -4.07 -0.34 37.05
C THR A 324 -4.91 -1.32 36.24
N GLN A 325 -4.27 -2.34 35.67
CA GLN A 325 -4.97 -3.49 35.06
C GLN A 325 -5.38 -4.45 36.18
N SER A 326 -6.63 -4.35 36.65
CA SER A 326 -7.09 -5.05 37.85
C SER A 326 -7.35 -6.55 37.64
N GLU A 327 -7.73 -6.94 36.43
CA GLU A 327 -8.13 -8.33 36.10
C GLU A 327 -7.00 -9.16 35.45
N ARG A 328 -5.74 -8.69 35.50
CA ARG A 328 -4.59 -9.41 34.93
C ARG A 328 -4.30 -10.71 35.70
N PRO A 329 -4.27 -11.89 35.05
CA PRO A 329 -3.80 -13.13 35.65
C PRO A 329 -2.37 -12.98 36.18
N GLY A 330 -2.08 -13.53 37.36
CA GLY A 330 -0.78 -13.38 38.02
C GLY A 330 -0.59 -12.06 38.78
N GLY A 331 -1.61 -11.21 38.85
CA GLY A 331 -1.64 -10.01 39.68
C GLY A 331 -1.75 -8.72 38.86
N PRO A 332 -2.23 -7.63 39.48
CA PRO A 332 -2.45 -6.37 38.80
C PRO A 332 -1.13 -5.74 38.37
N VAL A 333 -1.16 -4.97 37.28
CA VAL A 333 -0.05 -4.10 36.88
C VAL A 333 -0.47 -2.66 36.84
N THR A 334 0.35 -1.82 37.45
CA THR A 334 0.14 -0.39 37.48
C THR A 334 1.12 0.28 36.53
N LEU A 335 0.57 1.01 35.56
CA LEU A 335 1.30 1.98 34.74
C LEU A 335 1.32 3.31 35.50
N PRO A 336 2.45 4.02 35.53
CA PRO A 336 2.53 5.30 36.24
C PRO A 336 1.68 6.40 35.58
N SER A 337 1.45 6.29 34.27
CA SER A 337 0.58 7.17 33.50
C SER A 337 -0.08 6.41 32.34
N ARG A 338 -1.11 7.00 31.73
CA ARG A 338 -1.58 6.55 30.41
C ARG A 338 -0.44 6.64 29.38
N ILE A 339 -0.39 5.68 28.47
CA ILE A 339 0.55 5.62 27.35
C ILE A 339 0.10 6.65 26.31
N LYS A 340 0.95 7.65 26.03
CA LYS A 340 0.65 8.69 25.03
C LYS A 340 0.75 8.12 23.62
N TRP A 341 -0.40 7.84 23.01
CA TRP A 341 -0.46 7.29 21.66
C TRP A 341 -0.76 8.40 20.66
N ARG A 342 0.09 8.55 19.64
CA ARG A 342 -0.15 9.43 18.48
C ARG A 342 -0.12 8.60 17.20
N ASN A 343 -1.22 8.62 16.45
CA ASN A 343 -1.30 8.00 15.13
C ASN A 343 -1.17 9.05 14.03
N TYR A 344 -0.43 8.72 12.98
CA TYR A 344 -0.20 9.59 11.83
C TYR A 344 -0.48 8.80 10.55
N TYR A 345 -1.32 9.37 9.68
CA TYR A 345 -1.63 8.78 8.39
C TYR A 345 -1.84 9.84 7.33
N ASP A 346 -1.42 9.55 6.09
CA ASP A 346 -1.69 10.38 4.93
C ASP A 346 -2.90 9.83 4.17
N PHE A 347 -3.78 10.68 3.67
CA PHE A 347 -4.90 10.27 2.82
C PHE A 347 -4.42 9.62 1.49
N GLY A 348 -3.16 9.79 1.11
CA GLY A 348 -2.48 9.12 0.01
C GLY A 348 -1.90 7.74 0.35
N ASP A 349 -1.97 7.29 1.61
CA ASP A 349 -1.42 6.01 2.08
C ASP A 349 -2.45 4.87 1.96
N PRO A 350 -2.16 3.78 1.21
CA PRO A 350 -3.08 2.66 1.04
C PRO A 350 -3.21 1.73 2.23
N VAL A 351 -2.30 1.85 3.18
CA VAL A 351 -2.17 0.93 4.30
C VAL A 351 -2.81 1.55 5.54
N GLY A 352 -2.39 2.77 5.89
CA GLY A 352 -2.74 3.45 7.13
C GLY A 352 -3.97 4.35 7.07
N PHE A 353 -4.77 4.32 8.13
CA PHE A 353 -6.00 5.13 8.28
C PHE A 353 -6.14 5.66 9.71
N ALA A 354 -7.22 6.42 9.92
CA ALA A 354 -7.75 6.66 11.26
C ALA A 354 -8.02 5.32 11.96
N LEU A 355 -7.81 5.28 13.27
CA LEU A 355 -7.90 4.10 14.12
C LEU A 355 -9.15 4.14 15.02
N ASP A 356 -10.29 4.51 14.45
CA ASP A 356 -11.56 4.57 15.20
C ASP A 356 -11.98 3.19 15.72
N THR A 357 -11.73 2.12 14.95
CA THR A 357 -12.05 0.75 15.39
C THR A 357 -11.16 0.35 16.57
N ALA A 358 -9.86 0.68 16.54
CA ALA A 358 -8.97 0.42 17.66
C ALA A 358 -9.42 1.15 18.93
N ARG A 359 -9.86 2.41 18.80
CA ARG A 359 -10.44 3.19 19.90
C ARG A 359 -11.72 2.55 20.44
N ALA A 360 -12.63 2.14 19.56
CA ALA A 360 -13.86 1.46 19.95
C ALA A 360 -13.58 0.11 20.64
N TYR A 361 -12.62 -0.65 20.12
CA TYR A 361 -12.15 -1.90 20.72
C TYR A 361 -11.62 -1.69 22.14
N LEU A 362 -10.71 -0.72 22.34
CA LEU A 362 -10.20 -0.40 23.68
C LEU A 362 -11.33 0.02 24.63
N GLY A 363 -12.28 0.84 24.16
CA GLY A 363 -13.44 1.25 24.95
C GLY A 363 -14.34 0.08 25.35
N HIS A 364 -14.62 -0.84 24.42
CA HIS A 364 -15.44 -2.03 24.69
C HIS A 364 -14.80 -2.96 25.74
N HIS A 365 -13.48 -3.06 25.74
CA HIS A 365 -12.73 -3.85 26.71
C HIS A 365 -12.39 -3.10 28.01
N GLY A 366 -12.87 -1.86 28.18
CA GLY A 366 -12.61 -1.06 29.37
C GLY A 366 -11.12 -0.71 29.56
N CYS A 367 -10.36 -0.67 28.47
CA CYS A 367 -8.92 -0.40 28.50
C CYS A 367 -8.65 1.11 28.46
N GLN A 368 -8.18 1.64 29.57
CA GLN A 368 -7.85 3.05 29.79
C GLN A 368 -6.34 3.31 29.75
N ALA A 369 -5.54 2.28 29.43
CA ALA A 369 -4.07 2.34 29.40
C ALA A 369 -3.50 3.36 28.41
N PHE A 370 -4.27 3.81 27.41
CA PHE A 370 -3.78 4.69 26.35
C PHE A 370 -4.45 6.07 26.42
N GLU A 371 -3.65 7.13 26.36
CA GLU A 371 -4.08 8.49 26.00
C GLU A 371 -4.14 8.58 24.48
N PHE A 372 -5.23 8.06 23.95
CA PHE A 372 -5.56 8.09 22.54
C PHE A 372 -6.97 8.64 22.43
N GLU A 373 -7.11 9.91 22.07
CA GLU A 373 -8.35 10.64 21.84
C GLU A 373 -8.44 10.99 20.34
N PRO A 374 -9.60 11.38 19.79
CA PRO A 374 -9.71 11.70 18.35
C PRO A 374 -8.70 12.76 17.88
N ALA A 375 -8.35 13.71 18.75
CA ALA A 375 -7.33 14.73 18.47
C ALA A 375 -5.90 14.16 18.31
N HIS A 376 -5.67 12.92 18.78
CA HIS A 376 -4.39 12.22 18.73
C HIS A 376 -4.26 11.30 17.50
N ASP A 377 -5.27 11.30 16.63
CA ASP A 377 -5.34 10.54 15.39
C ASP A 377 -5.27 11.48 14.17
N ILE A 378 -4.06 11.66 13.64
CA ILE A 378 -3.71 12.83 12.83
C ILE A 378 -3.62 12.43 11.35
N GLY A 379 -4.68 12.78 10.61
CA GLY A 379 -4.77 12.61 9.16
C GLY A 379 -4.31 13.85 8.37
N PHE A 380 -3.47 13.65 7.34
CA PHE A 380 -2.99 14.74 6.48
C PHE A 380 -2.82 14.33 5.00
N SER A 381 -2.48 15.29 4.12
CA SER A 381 -2.23 15.08 2.70
C SER A 381 -1.02 15.92 2.29
N ARG A 382 0.17 15.33 2.27
CA ARG A 382 1.41 16.08 2.05
C ARG A 382 2.49 15.39 1.24
N TYR A 383 2.23 14.22 0.69
CA TYR A 383 3.13 13.56 -0.26
C TYR A 383 2.65 13.68 -1.70
N TRP A 384 3.59 13.68 -2.63
CA TRP A 384 3.32 13.90 -4.06
C TRP A 384 2.69 12.69 -4.75
N MET A 385 3.10 11.48 -4.36
CA MET A 385 2.65 10.26 -5.01
C MET A 385 1.82 9.43 -4.04
N PRO A 386 0.69 8.85 -4.47
CA PRO A 386 -0.04 7.87 -3.67
C PRO A 386 0.86 6.66 -3.40
N GLY A 387 0.73 6.05 -2.23
CA GLY A 387 1.59 4.94 -1.78
C GLY A 387 2.96 5.39 -1.26
N LYS A 388 3.63 6.35 -1.90
CA LYS A 388 4.92 6.89 -1.42
C LYS A 388 4.82 7.53 -0.03
N ALA A 389 3.63 8.04 0.30
CA ALA A 389 3.31 8.49 1.65
C ALA A 389 3.66 7.45 2.73
N HIS A 390 3.44 6.17 2.41
CA HIS A 390 3.68 5.07 3.34
C HIS A 390 5.18 4.96 3.68
N THR A 391 6.08 5.05 2.70
CA THR A 391 7.52 4.94 2.96
C THR A 391 8.16 6.23 3.46
N ASP A 392 7.61 7.39 3.06
CA ASP A 392 8.24 8.69 3.31
C ASP A 392 8.06 9.21 4.75
N TYR A 393 7.18 8.61 5.58
CA TYR A 393 6.99 9.01 6.97
C TYR A 393 8.30 9.06 7.76
N TRP A 394 9.22 8.11 7.51
CA TRP A 394 10.54 8.04 8.15
C TRP A 394 11.40 9.29 7.93
N THR A 395 11.07 10.08 6.91
CA THR A 395 11.79 11.29 6.54
C THR A 395 11.02 12.58 6.84
N ASP A 396 9.79 12.49 7.35
CA ASP A 396 8.96 13.67 7.62
C ASP A 396 9.29 14.29 8.99
N ALA A 397 9.94 15.45 8.94
CA ALA A 397 10.36 16.19 10.12
C ALA A 397 9.17 16.73 10.96
N ASP A 398 8.03 17.05 10.34
CA ASP A 398 6.87 17.58 11.08
C ASP A 398 6.16 16.45 11.85
N VAL A 399 6.11 15.26 11.26
CA VAL A 399 5.53 14.05 11.89
C VAL A 399 6.36 13.65 13.12
N PHE A 400 7.68 13.51 12.96
CA PHE A 400 8.57 13.20 14.08
C PHE A 400 8.66 14.34 15.08
N GLY A 401 8.74 15.59 14.61
CA GLY A 401 8.81 16.77 15.44
C GLY A 401 7.61 16.87 16.39
N HIS A 402 6.40 16.65 15.88
CA HIS A 402 5.19 16.64 16.70
C HIS A 402 5.24 15.55 17.79
N PHE A 403 5.63 14.32 17.45
CA PHE A 403 5.74 13.24 18.45
C PHE A 403 6.81 13.53 19.50
N ILE A 404 7.99 14.00 19.09
CA ILE A 404 9.10 14.30 20.01
C ILE A 404 8.69 15.41 20.99
N GLU A 405 8.13 16.51 20.50
CA GLU A 405 7.70 17.61 21.37
C GLU A 405 6.54 17.21 22.28
N ASN A 406 5.49 16.60 21.73
CA ASN A 406 4.26 16.33 22.47
C ASN A 406 4.40 15.17 23.46
N VAL A 407 5.09 14.10 23.04
CA VAL A 407 5.13 12.84 23.80
C VAL A 407 6.45 12.66 24.54
N VAL A 408 7.58 12.78 23.85
CA VAL A 408 8.90 12.51 24.48
C VAL A 408 9.30 13.62 25.45
N LEU A 409 8.95 14.87 25.13
CA LEU A 409 9.27 16.06 25.92
C LEU A 409 8.08 16.62 26.73
N GLY A 410 6.86 16.11 26.49
CA GLY A 410 5.67 16.52 27.23
C GLY A 410 5.16 17.95 26.94
N LYS A 411 5.54 18.56 25.81
CA LYS A 411 5.07 19.89 25.41
C LYS A 411 3.74 19.80 24.68
N ASN A 412 2.65 20.05 25.40
CA ASN A 412 1.28 19.93 24.87
C ASN A 412 0.95 20.88 23.71
N ALA A 413 1.72 21.97 23.52
CA ALA A 413 1.48 22.98 22.47
C ALA A 413 2.15 22.65 21.11
N ALA A 414 2.68 21.44 20.92
CA ALA A 414 3.29 21.05 19.66
C ALA A 414 2.28 21.10 18.50
N LYS A 415 2.69 21.66 17.36
CA LYS A 415 1.82 21.78 16.17
C LYS A 415 1.79 20.45 15.40
N ALA A 416 0.61 19.90 15.19
CA ALA A 416 0.42 18.71 14.37
C ALA A 416 0.80 18.95 12.89
N PRO A 417 1.24 17.91 12.15
CA PRO A 417 1.57 18.03 10.72
C PRO A 417 0.36 18.49 9.89
N GLU A 418 0.57 19.54 9.08
CA GLU A 418 -0.48 20.13 8.26
C GLU A 418 -0.55 19.57 6.83
N ASN A 419 -1.76 19.68 6.26
CA ASN A 419 -2.05 19.40 4.85
C ASN A 419 -1.27 20.34 3.90
N ARG A 420 -0.68 19.78 2.84
CA ARG A 420 -0.12 20.55 1.72
C ARG A 420 -1.06 20.44 0.52
N ARG A 421 -2.03 21.36 0.41
CA ARG A 421 -3.16 21.33 -0.55
C ARG A 421 -2.76 20.94 -1.98
N LEU A 422 -1.70 21.57 -2.52
CA LEU A 422 -1.21 21.29 -3.87
C LEU A 422 -0.78 19.82 -4.05
N ARG A 423 -0.06 19.27 -3.06
CA ARG A 423 0.41 17.88 -3.10
C ARG A 423 -0.76 16.90 -3.07
N GLY A 424 -1.79 17.19 -2.29
CA GLY A 424 -3.02 16.39 -2.28
C GLY A 424 -3.74 16.34 -3.62
N ILE A 425 -3.83 17.47 -4.32
CA ILE A 425 -4.43 17.54 -5.67
C ILE A 425 -3.57 16.75 -6.66
N VAL A 426 -2.26 16.97 -6.67
CA VAL A 426 -1.33 16.30 -7.60
C VAL A 426 -1.30 14.79 -7.37
N SER A 427 -1.21 14.33 -6.11
CA SER A 427 -1.29 12.92 -5.74
C SER A 427 -2.57 12.26 -6.25
N THR A 428 -3.69 12.97 -6.21
CA THR A 428 -4.97 12.49 -6.73
C THR A 428 -5.01 12.45 -8.27
N ALA A 429 -4.33 13.38 -8.94
CA ALA A 429 -4.36 13.48 -10.41
C ALA A 429 -3.41 12.50 -11.10
N ILE A 430 -2.23 12.22 -10.52
CA ILE A 430 -1.15 11.44 -11.15
C ILE A 430 -1.62 10.11 -11.74
N PRO A 431 -2.36 9.24 -11.03
CA PRO A 431 -2.78 7.96 -11.59
C PRO A 431 -3.66 8.10 -12.84
N TYR A 432 -4.54 9.11 -12.87
CA TYR A 432 -5.38 9.38 -14.04
C TYR A 432 -4.59 9.99 -15.20
N LEU A 433 -3.62 10.86 -14.89
CA LEU A 433 -2.70 11.40 -15.89
C LEU A 433 -1.84 10.30 -16.51
N LEU A 434 -1.38 9.34 -15.72
CA LEU A 434 -0.64 8.17 -16.19
C LEU A 434 -1.50 7.30 -17.11
N SER A 435 -2.76 7.03 -16.73
CA SER A 435 -3.72 6.35 -17.61
C SER A 435 -3.91 7.12 -18.92
N PHE A 436 -4.06 8.44 -18.88
CA PHE A 436 -4.19 9.26 -20.09
C PHE A 436 -2.92 9.25 -20.96
N ALA A 437 -1.73 9.29 -20.36
CA ALA A 437 -0.45 9.18 -21.06
C ALA A 437 -0.31 7.84 -21.80
N LEU A 438 -0.79 6.74 -21.22
CA LEU A 438 -0.84 5.45 -21.90
C LEU A 438 -1.81 5.43 -23.08
N HIS A 439 -2.95 6.13 -22.99
CA HIS A 439 -3.85 6.29 -24.15
C HIS A 439 -3.19 7.10 -25.27
N LEU A 440 -2.45 8.17 -24.93
CA LEU A 440 -1.66 8.94 -25.89
C LEU A 440 -0.61 8.05 -26.58
N ALA A 441 0.13 7.26 -25.80
CA ALA A 441 1.11 6.33 -26.34
C ALA A 441 0.44 5.29 -27.25
N ALA A 442 -0.65 4.65 -26.80
CA ALA A 442 -1.39 3.66 -27.58
C ALA A 442 -1.77 4.23 -28.96
N VAL A 443 -2.41 5.39 -28.97
CA VAL A 443 -2.87 6.07 -30.19
C VAL A 443 -1.68 6.51 -31.06
N PHE A 444 -0.62 7.06 -30.47
CA PHE A 444 0.58 7.51 -31.19
C PHE A 444 1.19 6.38 -32.02
N PHE A 445 1.41 5.21 -31.42
CA PHE A 445 2.07 4.09 -32.09
C PHE A 445 1.23 3.52 -33.24
N ILE A 446 -0.08 3.31 -33.04
CA ILE A 446 -0.93 2.83 -34.13
C ILE A 446 -1.09 3.89 -35.23
N TYR A 447 -1.28 5.15 -34.87
CA TYR A 447 -1.43 6.24 -35.85
C TYR A 447 -0.17 6.34 -36.72
N LYS A 448 1.01 6.38 -36.09
CA LYS A 448 2.30 6.42 -36.80
C LYS A 448 2.50 5.21 -37.71
N ALA A 449 2.12 4.01 -37.25
CA ALA A 449 2.24 2.80 -38.05
C ALA A 449 1.34 2.85 -39.30
N VAL A 450 0.09 3.31 -39.15
CA VAL A 450 -0.86 3.44 -40.27
C VAL A 450 -0.40 4.49 -41.28
N THR A 451 0.08 5.66 -40.82
CA THR A 451 0.55 6.72 -41.72
C THR A 451 1.84 6.32 -42.45
N ALA A 452 2.80 5.71 -41.76
CA ALA A 452 4.06 5.27 -42.38
C ALA A 452 3.83 4.20 -43.46
N SER A 453 2.89 3.28 -43.24
CA SER A 453 2.49 2.30 -44.25
C SER A 453 1.71 2.92 -45.42
N SER A 454 1.17 4.13 -45.27
CA SER A 454 0.45 4.83 -46.35
C SER A 454 1.40 5.59 -47.28
N ASP A 455 2.50 6.16 -46.75
CA ASP A 455 3.42 7.08 -47.45
C ASP A 455 4.41 6.45 -48.46
N SER A 456 4.48 5.13 -48.57
CA SER A 456 5.54 4.44 -49.33
C SER A 456 5.36 4.42 -50.86
N GLY A 457 4.45 5.22 -51.43
CA GLY A 457 4.15 5.24 -52.87
C GLY A 457 5.15 6.06 -53.67
N ALA A 458 5.96 5.41 -54.52
CA ALA A 458 6.91 6.07 -55.43
C ALA A 458 6.17 6.84 -56.55
N GLY A 459 5.81 8.10 -56.29
CA GLY A 459 5.41 9.05 -57.35
C GLY A 459 4.07 9.78 -57.18
N GLY A 460 3.30 9.53 -56.12
CA GLY A 460 2.08 10.28 -55.82
C GLY A 460 2.33 11.40 -54.79
N SER A 461 1.70 12.56 -54.96
CA SER A 461 1.64 13.59 -53.91
C SER A 461 1.12 12.94 -52.62
N SER A 462 1.96 12.86 -51.58
CA SER A 462 1.54 12.26 -50.31
C SER A 462 0.30 12.99 -49.79
N THR A 463 -0.81 12.26 -49.72
CA THR A 463 -2.05 12.71 -49.08
C THR A 463 -2.00 12.49 -47.57
N ALA A 464 -0.88 11.98 -47.04
CA ALA A 464 -0.73 11.83 -45.61
C ALA A 464 -0.64 13.22 -44.96
N PRO A 465 -1.39 13.44 -43.88
CA PRO A 465 -1.32 14.69 -43.14
C PRO A 465 0.11 14.91 -42.64
N GLU A 466 0.63 16.12 -42.84
CA GLU A 466 1.98 16.51 -42.39
C GLU A 466 2.23 16.14 -40.93
N PHE A 467 3.49 15.84 -40.60
CA PHE A 467 3.92 15.52 -39.24
C PHE A 467 3.51 16.59 -38.21
N ILE A 468 3.36 17.85 -38.64
CA ILE A 468 2.87 18.98 -37.84
C ILE A 468 1.49 18.68 -37.21
N TYR A 469 0.65 17.89 -37.87
CA TYR A 469 -0.69 17.53 -37.41
C TYR A 469 -0.73 16.31 -36.48
N LEU A 470 0.38 15.57 -36.36
CA LEU A 470 0.47 14.33 -35.58
C LEU A 470 0.04 14.56 -34.12
N THR A 471 0.62 15.56 -33.45
CA THR A 471 0.34 15.85 -32.03
C THR A 471 -1.13 16.15 -31.79
N ARG A 472 -1.75 16.94 -32.67
CA ARG A 472 -3.17 17.33 -32.55
C ARG A 472 -4.10 16.14 -32.78
N SER A 473 -3.81 15.31 -33.77
CA SER A 473 -4.60 14.10 -34.08
C SER A 473 -4.49 13.04 -32.99
N VAL A 474 -3.27 12.77 -32.50
CA VAL A 474 -3.02 11.81 -31.42
C VAL A 474 -3.72 12.26 -30.14
N PHE A 475 -3.64 13.55 -29.79
CA PHE A 475 -4.35 14.10 -28.63
C PHE A 475 -5.87 13.94 -28.76
N ALA A 476 -6.45 14.33 -29.90
CA ALA A 476 -7.88 14.21 -30.14
C ALA A 476 -8.39 12.76 -30.01
N LEU A 477 -7.69 11.82 -30.65
CA LEU A 477 -8.01 10.39 -30.59
C LEU A 477 -7.82 9.81 -29.18
N ALA A 478 -6.80 10.22 -28.44
CA ALA A 478 -6.58 9.80 -27.05
C ALA A 478 -7.67 10.33 -26.11
N CYS A 479 -8.18 11.55 -26.33
CA CYS A 479 -9.33 12.09 -25.59
C CYS A 479 -10.60 11.27 -25.84
N LEU A 480 -10.88 10.87 -27.09
CA LEU A 480 -11.99 9.97 -27.41
C LEU A 480 -11.82 8.62 -26.71
N LEU A 481 -10.64 8.01 -26.82
CA LEU A 481 -10.34 6.71 -26.23
C LEU A 481 -10.46 6.74 -24.70
N MET A 482 -9.95 7.79 -24.05
CA MET A 482 -10.12 8.01 -22.61
C MET A 482 -11.59 8.17 -22.23
N GLY A 483 -12.37 8.97 -22.97
CA GLY A 483 -13.81 9.11 -22.75
C GLY A 483 -14.56 7.78 -22.88
N THR A 484 -14.23 6.98 -23.90
CA THR A 484 -14.73 5.61 -24.07
C THR A 484 -14.34 4.70 -22.90
N THR A 485 -13.07 4.73 -22.48
CA THR A 485 -12.59 3.95 -21.32
C THR A 485 -13.38 4.30 -20.07
N VAL A 486 -13.46 5.58 -19.71
CA VAL A 486 -14.20 6.06 -18.52
C VAL A 486 -15.66 5.61 -18.58
N ALA A 487 -16.31 5.77 -19.73
CA ALA A 487 -17.71 5.42 -19.91
C ALA A 487 -17.98 3.91 -19.87
N ALA A 488 -17.07 3.09 -20.38
CA ALA A 488 -17.15 1.63 -20.31
C ALA A 488 -16.88 1.10 -18.90
N ARG A 489 -15.97 1.75 -18.15
CA ARG A 489 -15.47 1.25 -16.86
C ARG A 489 -16.30 1.70 -15.66
N ILE A 490 -16.69 2.98 -15.57
CA ILE A 490 -17.41 3.50 -14.39
C ILE A 490 -18.63 2.63 -14.00
N PRO A 491 -19.54 2.26 -14.92
CA PRO A 491 -20.71 1.45 -14.56
C PRO A 491 -20.40 0.05 -14.01
N ARG A 492 -19.17 -0.44 -14.22
CA ARG A 492 -18.70 -1.73 -13.71
C ARG A 492 -18.03 -1.61 -12.36
N LEU A 493 -17.37 -0.49 -12.10
CA LEU A 493 -16.70 -0.20 -10.83
C LEU A 493 -17.67 0.22 -9.73
N VAL A 494 -18.88 0.65 -10.08
CA VAL A 494 -19.91 1.07 -9.12
C VAL A 494 -21.06 0.07 -9.06
N LYS A 495 -21.54 -0.23 -7.84
CA LYS A 495 -22.70 -1.11 -7.65
C LYS A 495 -23.92 -0.49 -8.33
N ALA A 496 -24.57 -1.30 -9.16
CA ALA A 496 -25.68 -0.90 -10.00
C ALA A 496 -26.92 -1.80 -9.83
N ARG A 497 -26.98 -2.59 -8.75
CA ARG A 497 -28.04 -3.57 -8.51
C ARG A 497 -28.77 -3.31 -7.18
N GLY A 498 -30.09 -3.27 -7.32
CA GLY A 498 -31.14 -3.05 -6.34
C GLY A 498 -32.38 -2.71 -7.17
N ALA A 499 -33.50 -3.42 -6.98
CA ALA A 499 -34.69 -3.30 -7.83
C ALA A 499 -35.29 -1.88 -7.88
N ARG A 500 -34.85 -0.97 -6.99
CA ARG A 500 -35.20 0.45 -7.02
C ARG A 500 -34.06 1.24 -7.66
N ARG A 501 -34.37 1.99 -8.73
CA ARG A 501 -33.52 3.03 -9.33
C ARG A 501 -33.04 4.00 -8.25
N THR A 502 -31.91 3.72 -7.60
CA THR A 502 -31.34 4.66 -6.65
C THR A 502 -30.72 5.82 -7.42
N GLY A 503 -30.84 7.05 -6.89
CA GLY A 503 -30.25 8.24 -7.53
C GLY A 503 -28.74 8.12 -7.76
N ALA A 504 -28.03 7.34 -6.93
CA ALA A 504 -26.60 7.09 -7.08
C ALA A 504 -26.25 6.36 -8.39
N TRP A 505 -27.06 5.39 -8.79
CA TRP A 505 -26.84 4.65 -10.04
C TRP A 505 -26.97 5.54 -11.27
N LEU A 506 -28.00 6.37 -11.31
CA LEU A 506 -28.25 7.29 -12.41
C LEU A 506 -27.11 8.34 -12.50
N ARG A 507 -26.64 8.84 -11.35
CA ARG A 507 -25.51 9.79 -11.29
C ARG A 507 -24.26 9.24 -11.98
N TRP A 508 -23.87 8.00 -11.70
CA TRP A 508 -22.67 7.42 -12.32
C TRP A 508 -22.81 7.17 -13.81
N ARG A 509 -24.02 6.83 -14.29
CA ARG A 509 -24.30 6.75 -15.72
C ARG A 509 -24.25 8.11 -16.39
N ILE A 510 -24.76 9.16 -15.74
CA ILE A 510 -24.64 10.53 -16.22
C ILE A 510 -23.17 10.93 -16.29
N VAL A 511 -22.37 10.64 -15.25
CA VAL A 511 -20.92 10.92 -15.26
C VAL A 511 -20.21 10.15 -16.39
N ALA A 512 -20.53 8.88 -16.58
CA ALA A 512 -19.99 8.07 -17.67
C ALA A 512 -20.34 8.64 -19.05
N LEU A 513 -21.61 9.01 -19.27
CA LEU A 513 -22.06 9.63 -20.53
C LEU A 513 -21.44 11.01 -20.74
N ALA A 514 -21.35 11.83 -19.69
CA ALA A 514 -20.72 13.14 -19.75
C ALA A 514 -19.23 13.03 -20.07
N ALA A 515 -18.52 12.05 -19.51
CA ALA A 515 -17.11 11.79 -19.83
C ALA A 515 -16.93 11.35 -21.29
N PHE A 516 -17.79 10.47 -21.79
CA PHE A 516 -17.79 10.08 -23.21
C PHE A 516 -18.07 11.29 -24.11
N ALA A 517 -19.13 12.05 -23.82
CA ALA A 517 -19.51 13.22 -24.59
C ALA A 517 -18.40 14.28 -24.61
N ALA A 518 -17.75 14.53 -23.47
CA ALA A 518 -16.61 15.44 -23.39
C ALA A 518 -15.44 14.96 -24.27
N GLY A 519 -15.07 13.68 -24.18
CA GLY A 519 -14.02 13.10 -25.03
C GLY A 519 -14.37 13.16 -26.53
N ALA A 520 -15.62 12.85 -26.89
CA ALA A 520 -16.13 12.92 -28.25
C ALA A 520 -16.19 14.35 -28.81
N LEU A 521 -16.60 15.33 -28.01
CA LEU A 521 -16.62 16.74 -28.40
C LEU A 521 -15.20 17.27 -28.62
N ILE A 522 -14.27 17.00 -27.69
CA ILE A 522 -12.85 17.36 -27.88
C ILE A 522 -12.32 16.74 -29.16
N PHE A 523 -12.55 15.44 -29.36
CA PHE A 523 -12.19 14.76 -30.60
C PHE A 523 -12.80 15.44 -31.85
N TRP A 524 -14.08 15.76 -31.81
CA TRP A 524 -14.81 16.35 -32.94
C TRP A 524 -14.24 17.71 -33.37
N PHE A 525 -13.93 18.58 -32.41
CA PHE A 525 -13.44 19.93 -32.68
C PHE A 525 -11.91 19.99 -32.86
N VAL A 526 -11.16 19.11 -32.19
CA VAL A 526 -9.70 19.11 -32.26
C VAL A 526 -9.20 18.29 -33.45
N LEU A 527 -9.86 17.21 -33.87
CA LEU A 527 -9.42 16.46 -35.04
C LEU A 527 -9.58 17.29 -36.32
N LEU A 528 -8.48 17.43 -37.07
CA LEU A 528 -8.44 18.16 -38.33
C LEU A 528 -9.26 17.46 -39.40
N SER A 529 -9.98 18.23 -40.22
CA SER A 529 -10.84 17.68 -41.28
C SER A 529 -10.04 16.85 -42.28
N GLY A 530 -8.82 17.27 -42.67
CA GLY A 530 -7.98 16.47 -43.58
C GLY A 530 -7.60 15.10 -43.02
N VAL A 531 -7.27 15.03 -41.72
CA VAL A 531 -6.98 13.75 -41.04
C VAL A 531 -8.25 12.90 -40.93
N ALA A 532 -9.38 13.52 -40.61
CA ALA A 532 -10.66 12.83 -40.54
C ALA A 532 -11.06 12.24 -41.90
N ALA A 533 -10.93 13.02 -42.98
CA ALA A 533 -11.17 12.59 -44.35
C ALA A 533 -10.20 11.47 -44.76
N PHE A 534 -8.92 11.59 -44.43
CA PHE A 534 -7.90 10.55 -44.66
C PHE A 534 -8.27 9.23 -43.97
N LEU A 535 -8.80 9.28 -42.75
CA LEU A 535 -9.24 8.08 -42.04
C LEU A 535 -10.61 7.58 -42.54
N ALA A 536 -11.41 8.45 -43.19
CA ALA A 536 -12.76 8.15 -43.69
C ALA A 536 -12.79 7.63 -45.13
N SER A 537 -11.81 7.98 -45.96
CA SER A 537 -11.77 7.65 -47.39
C SER A 537 -12.14 6.18 -47.70
N PRO A 538 -11.68 5.18 -46.92
CA PRO A 538 -12.01 3.78 -47.20
C PRO A 538 -13.49 3.45 -46.98
N PHE A 539 -14.14 4.17 -46.06
CA PHE A 539 -15.58 4.04 -45.82
C PHE A 539 -16.40 4.79 -46.87
N ALA A 540 -15.87 5.88 -47.42
CA ALA A 540 -16.50 6.58 -48.54
C ALA A 540 -16.54 5.68 -49.78
N ASP A 541 -15.43 5.00 -50.07
CA ASP A 541 -15.34 4.01 -51.16
C ASP A 541 -16.36 2.87 -50.96
N LEU A 542 -16.44 2.32 -49.74
CA LEU A 542 -17.41 1.27 -49.41
C LEU A 542 -18.87 1.75 -49.58
N LEU A 543 -19.14 3.01 -49.30
CA LEU A 543 -20.46 3.65 -49.43
C LEU A 543 -20.72 4.23 -50.82
N HIS A 544 -19.80 4.03 -51.79
CA HIS A 544 -19.91 4.55 -53.16
C HIS A 544 -20.14 6.07 -53.19
N ARG A 545 -19.40 6.82 -52.35
CA ARG A 545 -19.43 8.28 -52.33
C ARG A 545 -18.17 8.84 -52.97
N ASP A 546 -18.35 9.80 -53.87
CA ASP A 546 -17.25 10.40 -54.65
C ASP A 546 -16.26 11.20 -53.78
N ASP A 547 -16.68 11.70 -52.62
CA ASP A 547 -15.85 12.51 -51.73
C ASP A 547 -15.78 11.96 -50.30
N ALA A 548 -14.57 11.92 -49.74
CA ALA A 548 -14.31 11.58 -48.35
C ALA A 548 -14.76 12.72 -47.41
N ASP A 549 -16.01 12.66 -46.96
CA ASP A 549 -16.57 13.63 -46.04
C ASP A 549 -15.90 13.53 -44.64
N PRO A 550 -15.21 14.58 -44.16
CA PRO A 550 -14.59 14.59 -42.84
C PRO A 550 -15.58 14.39 -41.69
N VAL A 551 -16.85 14.75 -41.88
CA VAL A 551 -17.93 14.53 -40.91
C VAL A 551 -18.20 13.03 -40.75
N VAL A 552 -18.21 12.29 -41.86
CA VAL A 552 -18.38 10.82 -41.85
C VAL A 552 -17.21 10.17 -41.09
N GLY A 553 -15.97 10.60 -41.35
CA GLY A 553 -14.80 10.12 -40.60
C GLY A 553 -14.95 10.29 -39.09
N LYS A 554 -15.24 11.52 -38.65
CA LYS A 554 -15.45 11.81 -37.23
C LYS A 554 -16.60 10.98 -36.64
N ALA A 555 -17.72 10.84 -37.37
CA ALA A 555 -18.86 10.07 -36.94
C ALA A 555 -18.53 8.57 -36.75
N VAL A 556 -17.75 7.97 -37.65
CA VAL A 556 -17.32 6.57 -37.55
C VAL A 556 -16.52 6.31 -36.27
N PHE A 557 -15.54 7.17 -35.94
CA PHE A 557 -14.77 7.01 -34.71
C PHE A 557 -15.61 7.21 -33.45
N VAL A 558 -16.48 8.23 -33.42
CA VAL A 558 -17.40 8.44 -32.29
C VAL A 558 -18.33 7.25 -32.12
N LEU A 559 -18.87 6.69 -33.21
CA LEU A 559 -19.73 5.51 -33.18
C LEU A 559 -18.96 4.26 -32.68
N ALA A 560 -17.75 4.03 -33.16
CA ALA A 560 -16.89 2.94 -32.68
C ALA A 560 -16.60 3.08 -31.18
N GLY A 561 -16.28 4.29 -30.72
CA GLY A 561 -16.10 4.62 -29.32
C GLY A 561 -17.37 4.41 -28.49
N LEU A 562 -18.54 4.72 -29.03
CA LEU A 562 -19.84 4.51 -28.40
C LEU A 562 -20.17 3.02 -28.27
N ILE A 563 -19.93 2.21 -29.32
CA ILE A 563 -20.12 0.76 -29.29
C ILE A 563 -19.24 0.14 -28.20
N CYS A 564 -17.96 0.53 -28.14
CA CYS A 564 -17.04 0.10 -27.10
C CYS A 564 -17.52 0.54 -25.71
N ALA A 565 -18.00 1.78 -25.54
CA ALA A 565 -18.54 2.27 -24.28
C ALA A 565 -19.78 1.46 -23.83
N ILE A 566 -20.76 1.26 -24.71
CA ILE A 566 -21.99 0.50 -24.45
C ILE A 566 -21.68 -0.96 -24.12
N SER A 567 -20.62 -1.54 -24.68
CA SER A 567 -20.22 -2.91 -24.33
C SER A 567 -19.96 -3.07 -22.83
N GLY A 568 -19.40 -2.06 -22.17
CA GLY A 568 -19.19 -2.07 -20.72
C GLY A 568 -20.49 -2.07 -19.89
N TRP A 569 -21.61 -1.70 -20.52
CA TRP A 569 -22.93 -1.56 -19.90
C TRP A 569 -23.77 -2.81 -20.08
N VAL A 570 -23.62 -3.48 -21.23
CA VAL A 570 -24.38 -4.67 -21.64
C VAL A 570 -23.63 -5.96 -21.27
N ALA A 571 -22.31 -5.96 -21.32
CA ALA A 571 -21.51 -7.16 -21.07
C ALA A 571 -21.79 -7.72 -19.67
N PRO A 572 -21.74 -9.07 -19.51
CA PRO A 572 -21.89 -9.71 -18.22
C PRO A 572 -20.93 -9.09 -17.21
N ARG A 573 -21.43 -8.77 -16.01
CA ARG A 573 -20.58 -8.19 -14.95
C ARG A 573 -19.50 -9.14 -14.42
N LYS A 574 -19.42 -10.38 -14.90
CA LYS A 574 -18.27 -11.25 -14.62
C LYS A 574 -16.98 -10.49 -15.02
N PRO A 575 -16.09 -10.13 -14.08
CA PRO A 575 -14.97 -9.21 -14.33
C PRO A 575 -14.19 -9.59 -15.59
N ARG A 576 -13.72 -10.84 -15.62
CA ARG A 576 -12.90 -11.38 -16.71
C ARG A 576 -13.58 -11.27 -18.06
N VAL A 577 -14.86 -11.63 -18.13
CA VAL A 577 -15.62 -11.67 -19.39
C VAL A 577 -15.85 -10.27 -19.91
N GLY A 578 -16.33 -9.35 -19.07
CA GLY A 578 -16.61 -7.99 -19.52
C GLY A 578 -15.37 -7.26 -20.02
N ARG A 579 -14.20 -7.46 -19.38
CA ARG A 579 -12.95 -6.81 -19.81
C ARG A 579 -12.46 -7.40 -21.12
N ARG A 580 -12.48 -8.74 -21.26
CA ARG A 580 -12.14 -9.42 -22.52
C ARG A 580 -13.06 -8.99 -23.66
N ILE A 581 -14.36 -8.83 -23.42
CA ILE A 581 -15.30 -8.32 -24.43
C ILE A 581 -14.94 -6.88 -24.84
N LEU A 582 -14.63 -6.00 -23.89
CA LEU A 582 -14.24 -4.62 -24.20
C LEU A 582 -12.98 -4.57 -25.07
N VAL A 583 -11.92 -5.30 -24.68
CA VAL A 583 -10.67 -5.35 -25.43
C VAL A 583 -10.86 -6.04 -26.78
N ALA A 584 -11.63 -7.13 -26.85
CA ALA A 584 -11.92 -7.84 -28.09
C ALA A 584 -12.75 -7.00 -29.07
N LEU A 585 -13.76 -6.27 -28.59
CA LEU A 585 -14.53 -5.35 -29.43
C LEU A 585 -13.70 -4.17 -29.91
N GLY A 586 -12.87 -3.58 -29.04
CA GLY A 586 -11.98 -2.52 -29.49
C GLY A 586 -10.89 -3.03 -30.44
N ALA A 587 -10.40 -4.26 -30.27
CA ALA A 587 -9.53 -4.91 -31.24
C ALA A 587 -10.23 -5.14 -32.59
N LEU A 588 -11.48 -5.62 -32.57
CA LEU A 588 -12.28 -5.78 -33.77
C LEU A 588 -12.50 -4.44 -34.48
N MET A 589 -12.88 -3.38 -33.75
CA MET A 589 -13.06 -2.05 -34.30
C MET A 589 -11.76 -1.49 -34.88
N MET A 590 -10.63 -1.70 -34.20
CA MET A 590 -9.32 -1.28 -34.67
C MET A 590 -8.91 -2.03 -35.94
N VAL A 591 -9.07 -3.36 -35.98
CA VAL A 591 -8.84 -4.18 -37.18
C VAL A 591 -9.76 -3.78 -38.32
N LEU A 592 -11.04 -3.48 -38.05
CA LEU A 592 -11.98 -3.01 -39.06
C LEU A 592 -11.52 -1.67 -39.65
N ILE A 593 -11.26 -0.67 -38.80
CA ILE A 593 -10.87 0.68 -39.25
C ILE A 593 -9.54 0.64 -40.00
N VAL A 594 -8.54 -0.03 -39.44
CA VAL A 594 -7.20 -0.12 -40.04
C VAL A 594 -7.20 -1.02 -41.26
N GLY A 595 -7.90 -2.16 -41.20
CA GLY A 595 -8.00 -3.13 -42.28
C GLY A 595 -8.72 -2.56 -43.50
N VAL A 596 -9.86 -1.89 -43.30
CA VAL A 596 -10.55 -1.17 -44.38
C VAL A 596 -9.65 -0.06 -44.91
N ARG A 597 -8.89 0.66 -44.05
CA ARG A 597 -7.94 1.68 -44.53
C ARG A 597 -6.82 1.17 -45.39
N LEU A 598 -6.30 0.00 -45.06
CA LEU A 598 -5.21 -0.60 -45.82
C LEU A 598 -5.74 -1.38 -47.03
N TRP A 599 -7.04 -1.67 -47.08
CA TRP A 599 -7.68 -2.39 -48.19
C TRP A 599 -7.50 -1.60 -49.49
N GLY A 600 -6.83 -2.21 -50.48
CA GLY A 600 -6.45 -1.56 -51.74
C GLY A 600 -5.01 -1.03 -51.77
N ASP A 601 -4.43 -0.69 -50.61
CA ASP A 601 -3.05 -0.20 -50.45
C ASP A 601 -2.04 -1.33 -50.12
N LEU A 602 -2.51 -2.58 -50.01
CA LEU A 602 -1.73 -3.74 -49.53
C LEU A 602 -0.68 -4.28 -50.51
N SER A 603 -0.78 -3.97 -51.80
CA SER A 603 0.11 -4.56 -52.81
C SER A 603 1.56 -4.08 -52.63
N GLY A 604 2.39 -4.93 -52.01
CA GLY A 604 3.83 -4.72 -51.88
C GLY A 604 4.29 -3.89 -50.66
N LYS A 605 3.39 -3.47 -49.76
CA LYS A 605 3.78 -2.72 -48.55
C LYS A 605 3.94 -3.64 -47.33
N PRO A 606 4.94 -3.42 -46.47
CA PRO A 606 5.11 -4.22 -45.26
C PRO A 606 4.01 -3.91 -44.23
N LEU A 607 3.20 -4.93 -43.87
CA LEU A 607 2.13 -4.81 -42.87
C LEU A 607 2.59 -4.97 -41.43
N TRP A 608 3.79 -5.54 -41.22
CA TRP A 608 4.30 -5.82 -39.89
C TRP A 608 4.35 -4.59 -38.95
N PRO A 609 4.65 -3.34 -39.41
CA PRO A 609 4.64 -2.18 -38.51
C PRO A 609 3.24 -1.90 -37.96
N VAL A 610 2.21 -2.09 -38.77
CA VAL A 610 0.80 -1.91 -38.38
C VAL A 610 0.39 -3.00 -37.39
N VAL A 611 0.79 -4.24 -37.63
CA VAL A 611 0.53 -5.36 -36.70
C VAL A 611 1.17 -5.08 -35.34
N LEU A 612 2.45 -4.68 -35.31
CA LEU A 612 3.13 -4.35 -34.06
C LEU A 612 2.52 -3.12 -33.38
N GLY A 613 2.19 -2.07 -34.13
CA GLY A 613 1.50 -0.88 -33.63
C GLY A 613 0.14 -1.21 -33.04
N GLY A 614 -0.61 -2.14 -33.66
CA GLY A 614 -1.91 -2.62 -33.18
C GLY A 614 -1.80 -3.45 -31.91
N LEU A 615 -0.82 -4.36 -31.84
CA LEU A 615 -0.53 -5.13 -30.62
C LEU A 615 -0.14 -4.20 -29.47
N PHE A 616 0.74 -3.23 -29.71
CA PHE A 616 1.10 -2.22 -28.72
C PHE A 616 -0.10 -1.38 -28.29
N PHE A 617 -0.95 -0.93 -29.22
CA PHE A 617 -2.16 -0.17 -28.93
C PHE A 617 -3.08 -0.94 -27.96
N LEU A 618 -3.39 -2.19 -28.28
CA LEU A 618 -4.27 -3.02 -27.44
C LEU A 618 -3.69 -3.22 -26.05
N TYR A 619 -2.38 -3.42 -25.99
CA TYR A 619 -1.68 -3.64 -24.75
C TYR A 619 -1.63 -2.39 -23.87
N ALA A 620 -1.23 -1.24 -24.44
CA ALA A 620 -1.17 0.04 -23.74
C ALA A 620 -2.57 0.52 -23.30
N TRP A 621 -3.60 0.32 -24.13
CA TRP A 621 -4.98 0.62 -23.76
C TRP A 621 -5.48 -0.29 -22.64
N TRP A 622 -5.19 -1.59 -22.70
CA TRP A 622 -5.51 -2.52 -21.62
C TRP A 622 -4.84 -2.11 -20.30
N LEU A 623 -3.56 -1.75 -20.33
CA LEU A 623 -2.86 -1.22 -19.15
C LEU A 623 -3.48 0.10 -18.65
N ALA A 624 -3.87 0.99 -19.56
CA ALA A 624 -4.51 2.26 -19.21
C ALA A 624 -5.86 2.08 -18.50
N ILE A 625 -6.66 1.09 -18.94
CA ILE A 625 -7.91 0.68 -18.29
C ILE A 625 -7.62 0.23 -16.85
N LEU A 626 -6.58 -0.55 -16.64
CA LEU A 626 -6.24 -1.09 -15.33
C LEU A 626 -5.75 -0.01 -14.37
N ILE A 627 -4.89 0.90 -14.82
CA ILE A 627 -4.45 2.05 -14.02
C ILE A 627 -5.65 2.94 -13.67
N PHE A 628 -6.57 3.15 -14.61
CA PHE A 628 -7.81 3.89 -14.35
C PHE A 628 -8.67 3.21 -13.28
N ASP A 629 -8.90 1.90 -13.40
CA ASP A 629 -9.69 1.14 -12.44
C ASP A 629 -9.05 1.18 -11.05
N LEU A 630 -7.73 0.97 -10.95
CA LEU A 630 -6.98 1.03 -9.70
C LEU A 630 -7.06 2.43 -9.09
N ALA A 631 -6.87 3.49 -9.89
CA ALA A 631 -6.99 4.88 -9.45
C ALA A 631 -8.40 5.19 -8.93
N PHE A 632 -9.43 4.69 -9.61
CA PHE A 632 -10.81 4.86 -9.18
C PHE A 632 -11.08 4.13 -7.86
N VAL A 633 -10.67 2.86 -7.75
CA VAL A 633 -10.85 2.07 -6.53
C VAL A 633 -10.10 2.70 -5.37
N TRP A 634 -8.85 3.11 -5.62
CA TRP A 634 -8.00 3.84 -4.69
C TRP A 634 -8.73 5.07 -4.13
N HIS A 635 -9.14 6.01 -4.98
CA HIS A 635 -9.76 7.24 -4.52
C HIS A 635 -11.13 7.04 -3.89
N ARG A 636 -11.94 6.11 -4.42
CA ARG A 636 -13.32 5.96 -3.98
C ARG A 636 -13.43 5.12 -2.71
N TYR A 637 -12.70 4.02 -2.63
CA TYR A 637 -12.91 2.98 -1.62
C TYR A 637 -11.79 2.92 -0.58
N VAL A 638 -10.56 3.26 -0.96
CA VAL A 638 -9.41 3.13 -0.06
C VAL A 638 -9.06 4.45 0.61
N ARG A 639 -8.72 5.50 -0.16
CA ARG A 639 -8.32 6.84 0.32
C ARG A 639 -9.23 7.45 1.39
N ASN A 640 -10.54 7.18 1.32
CA ASN A 640 -11.52 7.71 2.27
C ASN A 640 -12.06 6.64 3.23
N SER A 641 -11.27 5.59 3.51
CA SER A 641 -11.57 4.50 4.44
C SER A 641 -12.94 3.82 4.24
N VAL A 642 -13.57 3.95 3.07
CA VAL A 642 -14.94 3.45 2.84
C VAL A 642 -15.03 1.95 3.04
N ALA A 643 -14.00 1.20 2.64
CA ALA A 643 -13.94 -0.24 2.89
C ALA A 643 -13.93 -0.57 4.39
N LEU A 644 -13.19 0.19 5.20
CA LEU A 644 -13.14 0.03 6.65
C LEU A 644 -14.47 0.40 7.31
N ASP A 645 -15.03 1.56 6.95
CA ASP A 645 -16.35 1.99 7.43
C ASP A 645 -17.44 0.95 7.08
N THR A 646 -17.28 0.29 5.93
CA THR A 646 -18.21 -0.75 5.49
C THR A 646 -18.11 -2.00 6.35
N LEU A 647 -16.90 -2.51 6.58
CA LEU A 647 -16.67 -3.65 7.47
C LEU A 647 -17.09 -3.35 8.91
N ARG A 648 -16.85 -2.12 9.39
CA ARG A 648 -17.29 -1.65 10.70
C ARG A 648 -18.81 -1.65 10.81
N ALA A 649 -19.51 -1.06 9.84
CA ALA A 649 -20.98 -1.06 9.83
C ALA A 649 -21.57 -2.47 9.79
N TRP A 650 -20.95 -3.40 9.06
CA TRP A 650 -21.40 -4.79 9.03
C TRP A 650 -21.25 -5.46 10.39
N ARG A 651 -20.14 -5.23 11.09
CA ARG A 651 -19.80 -5.94 12.33
C ARG A 651 -20.41 -5.32 13.58
N GLU A 652 -20.29 -4.00 13.72
CA GLU A 652 -20.71 -3.26 14.92
C GLU A 652 -22.18 -2.86 14.82
N ASP A 653 -22.57 -2.25 13.69
CA ASP A 653 -23.93 -1.74 13.51
C ASP A 653 -24.93 -2.78 12.97
N ARG A 654 -24.46 -3.99 12.61
CA ARG A 654 -25.26 -5.07 12.01
C ARG A 654 -26.09 -4.66 10.77
N ARG A 655 -25.60 -3.67 10.03
CA ARG A 655 -26.33 -3.07 8.90
C ARG A 655 -25.41 -2.76 7.73
N ASP A 656 -26.02 -2.56 6.57
CA ASP A 656 -25.29 -2.02 5.42
C ASP A 656 -24.82 -0.58 5.66
N ALA A 657 -23.57 -0.32 5.28
CA ALA A 657 -22.97 1.00 5.38
C ALA A 657 -23.73 2.02 4.52
N GLN A 658 -23.98 3.19 5.11
CA GLN A 658 -24.65 4.27 4.41
C GLN A 658 -23.65 5.01 3.51
N PRO A 659 -24.00 5.24 2.23
CA PRO A 659 -23.11 5.92 1.31
C PRO A 659 -22.86 7.36 1.77
N THR A 660 -21.62 7.62 2.19
CA THR A 660 -21.21 8.95 2.64
C THR A 660 -20.71 9.77 1.44
N PRO A 661 -21.24 10.97 1.17
CA PRO A 661 -20.73 11.84 0.11
C PRO A 661 -19.29 12.28 0.37
N ILE A 662 -18.44 12.33 -0.66
CA ILE A 662 -17.03 12.75 -0.54
C ILE A 662 -16.88 14.12 0.12
N MET A 663 -17.80 15.06 -0.16
CA MET A 663 -17.77 16.38 0.48
C MET A 663 -17.95 16.31 2.01
N SER A 664 -18.75 15.36 2.50
CA SER A 664 -18.95 15.18 3.94
C SER A 664 -17.78 14.46 4.63
N MET A 665 -16.94 13.75 3.87
CA MET A 665 -15.71 13.12 4.39
C MET A 665 -14.61 14.15 4.62
N ARG A 666 -14.53 15.21 3.81
CA ARG A 666 -13.51 16.26 3.93
C ARG A 666 -13.77 17.27 5.04
N GLY A 667 -15.01 17.36 5.52
CA GLY A 667 -15.45 18.41 6.44
C GLY A 667 -15.72 17.95 7.87
N LYS A 668 -15.66 16.64 8.16
CA LYS A 668 -15.81 16.19 9.54
C LYS A 668 -14.52 16.50 10.29
N PRO A 669 -14.53 17.36 11.33
CA PRO A 669 -13.50 17.26 12.35
C PRO A 669 -13.50 15.81 12.87
N PRO A 670 -12.34 15.28 13.30
CA PRO A 670 -12.30 13.96 13.93
C PRO A 670 -13.36 13.93 15.04
N LYS A 671 -14.25 12.94 14.96
CA LYS A 671 -15.43 12.82 15.83
C LYS A 671 -15.05 12.42 17.23
#